data_AF-A0A7R7GDE0-F1
#
_entry.id   AF-A0A7R7GDE0-F1
#
_cell.length_a   1.000
_cell.length_b   1.000
_cell.length_c   1.000
_cell.angle_alpha   90.00
_cell.angle_beta   90.00
_cell.angle_gamma   90.00
#
_symmetry.space_group_name_H-M   'P 1'
#
loop_
_entity.id
_entity.type
_entity.pdbx_description
1 polymer ?
#
loop_
_entity_poly.entity_id
_entity_poly.type
_entity_poly.pdbx_seq_one_letter_code
_entity_poly.pdbx_strand_id
1 'polypeptide(L)'
;MTIRTRFGVVATCVLAAVGLQACAKREAYLITDTKELASQHESNTSHDMLESMVTLNEDTKSLINANAVDWQISTADDGEGQLNIKFNAASANKPFLTINAESTWDFSLNDTVAVVMDIDNPSSEPVHLHVALTDVHGKKHNRNSAIPPHSSASYYSLIKGENVSLDTGMRSNPKHWDTDYTQLIWRTGSKEIDVSKIKSITFQVMGVMADKYITVRDIRAVRPTSFIQDSVKHIVDEFGQNNKIDFEGKVTSTDDLRQHFKEESVELQAQVPTDRSKFGGYLNGPKLESTGYFRTEKHDGKWALVDPEGYLFFSTGIANVRMANTSTITGFDVPDAYVKSRASTDLTPEDSMGLNRLSNAAAEHRFEASAIRANMFTSLPDYNEDLGNFYGYRRSVHTGTIDKGETYSYYMANLSRKFGDMRVDGVLDKWESHTVNRMQSWGFTSFGNWIDTRFYDNDNFPYFANGWIIGDFKTVSSGNDYWAPIPDPFDKKFVERTDATVKQIALEVKDSPWCVGVFIDNEKSWGIMGSPESQFGLIAGTMALNASDSPAKTAFVEWLKNRYENIQTLNKNWDVSFVSFDELNEGFAINFNSTEAIQDYSELLTFYAEAYFKTVADSMGKYMPNHLYMGARFADWGMTPELRRAAAKHVDVMSYNYYREGINPVFWHFLEELDMPSIIGEFHMGALDSGLFNPGLIGAHTQEIRGQMYETYMNSVIDNPYFVGAHWFQYIDSPIAGRAYDGENYNVGFVSVADIPYKPFIKSVKQVNYSLYQRRFEK
;
A
#
# COMPACT_ATOMS: atom_id res chain seq x y z
N MET A 1 44.43 -72.61 3.45
CA MET A 1 43.77 -73.91 3.62
C MET A 1 42.37 -73.81 3.01
N THR A 2 42.24 -74.09 1.72
CA THR A 2 41.71 -75.34 1.12
C THR A 2 40.22 -75.63 1.39
N ILE A 3 39.46 -75.63 0.27
CA ILE A 3 38.38 -76.58 -0.13
C ILE A 3 37.02 -76.42 0.57
N ARG A 4 35.82 -76.65 0.00
CA ARG A 4 35.18 -76.74 -1.35
C ARG A 4 33.86 -77.50 -1.06
N THR A 5 32.72 -77.04 -1.60
CA THR A 5 31.53 -77.85 -2.04
C THR A 5 30.73 -78.70 -1.02
N ARG A 6 29.43 -79.04 -1.15
CA ARG A 6 28.20 -78.62 -1.87
C ARG A 6 27.06 -79.55 -1.32
N PHE A 7 25.83 -79.31 -1.78
CA PHE A 7 24.54 -80.02 -1.62
C PHE A 7 23.62 -79.35 -0.59
N GLY A 8 22.39 -78.90 -0.86
CA GLY A 8 21.50 -79.03 -2.02
C GLY A 8 20.12 -79.52 -1.55
N VAL A 9 19.04 -78.75 -1.78
CA VAL A 9 17.68 -79.17 -2.19
C VAL A 9 16.73 -77.95 -2.27
N VAL A 10 15.85 -78.01 -3.26
CA VAL A 10 14.88 -77.08 -3.88
C VAL A 10 13.66 -76.87 -2.92
N ALA A 11 12.92 -75.75 -2.82
CA ALA A 11 12.05 -75.14 -3.84
C ALA A 11 11.35 -73.84 -3.36
N THR A 12 11.22 -72.88 -4.30
CA THR A 12 10.12 -71.90 -4.55
C THR A 12 9.65 -70.91 -3.46
N CYS A 13 9.88 -69.60 -3.67
CA CYS A 13 8.94 -68.64 -4.29
C CYS A 13 9.23 -67.17 -3.91
N VAL A 14 9.18 -66.29 -4.94
CA VAL A 14 9.00 -64.82 -4.92
C VAL A 14 10.24 -63.93 -4.67
N LEU A 15 10.86 -63.63 -5.82
CA LEU A 15 11.26 -62.32 -6.36
C LEU A 15 12.33 -61.47 -5.65
N ALA A 16 13.46 -61.41 -6.36
CA ALA A 16 14.62 -60.56 -6.16
C ALA A 16 14.54 -59.28 -7.01
N ALA A 17 15.25 -58.24 -6.50
CA ALA A 17 15.97 -57.18 -7.21
C ALA A 17 15.16 -56.29 -8.18
N VAL A 18 15.38 -54.97 -8.24
CA VAL A 18 16.59 -54.34 -8.77
C VAL A 18 16.65 -52.88 -8.30
N GLY A 19 17.81 -52.45 -7.80
CA GLY A 19 18.19 -51.05 -7.76
C GLY A 19 18.85 -50.65 -9.08
N LEU A 20 18.46 -49.49 -9.62
CA LEU A 20 19.18 -48.58 -10.53
C LEU A 20 18.16 -47.78 -11.34
N GLN A 21 17.71 -46.64 -10.80
CA GLN A 21 17.27 -45.42 -11.52
C GLN A 21 16.56 -44.49 -10.52
N ALA A 22 17.33 -43.64 -9.85
CA ALA A 22 16.81 -42.50 -9.09
C ALA A 22 17.67 -41.27 -9.39
N CYS A 23 17.67 -40.89 -10.66
CA CYS A 23 18.08 -39.57 -11.13
C CYS A 23 17.32 -39.36 -12.45
N ALA A 24 16.66 -38.21 -12.59
CA ALA A 24 15.66 -37.85 -13.60
C ALA A 24 14.20 -38.28 -13.30
N LYS A 25 13.50 -37.45 -12.49
CA LYS A 25 12.06 -37.11 -12.62
C LYS A 25 11.69 -36.08 -11.55
N ARG A 26 11.87 -34.79 -11.88
CA ARG A 26 11.18 -33.66 -11.25
C ARG A 26 11.30 -32.44 -12.16
N GLU A 27 10.74 -32.59 -13.35
CA GLU A 27 10.42 -31.52 -14.29
C GLU A 27 9.23 -32.05 -15.11
N ALA A 28 8.29 -31.15 -15.48
CA ALA A 28 6.98 -31.38 -16.08
C ALA A 28 5.81 -31.58 -15.11
N TYR A 29 5.30 -30.46 -14.58
CA TYR A 29 3.86 -30.27 -14.40
C TYR A 29 3.44 -29.18 -15.39
N LEU A 30 3.27 -29.58 -16.65
CA LEU A 30 2.75 -28.77 -17.75
C LEU A 30 1.84 -29.68 -18.57
N ILE A 31 0.59 -29.23 -18.72
CA ILE A 31 -0.36 -29.57 -19.78
C ILE A 31 -0.80 -31.04 -19.78
N THR A 32 -1.89 -31.33 -19.07
CA THR A 32 -2.72 -32.51 -19.35
C THR A 32 -3.92 -32.10 -20.20
N ASP A 33 -3.97 -32.72 -21.39
CA ASP A 33 -5.04 -32.74 -22.38
C ASP A 33 -6.46 -32.73 -21.78
N THR A 34 -7.18 -31.64 -22.00
CA THR A 34 -8.63 -31.55 -21.88
C THR A 34 -9.29 -31.89 -23.22
N LYS A 35 -9.24 -33.16 -23.63
CA LYS A 35 -10.10 -33.70 -24.70
C LYS A 35 -10.39 -35.18 -24.45
N GLU A 36 -11.37 -35.44 -23.58
CA GLU A 36 -12.27 -36.61 -23.57
C GLU A 36 -12.80 -36.85 -22.15
N LEU A 37 -13.68 -35.97 -21.68
CA LEU A 37 -14.68 -36.24 -20.64
C LEU A 37 -15.87 -35.29 -20.89
N ALA A 38 -16.35 -35.27 -22.13
CA ALA A 38 -17.55 -34.57 -22.55
C ALA A 38 -18.64 -35.60 -22.86
N SER A 39 -19.22 -36.20 -21.81
CA SER A 39 -20.61 -36.65 -21.88
C SER A 39 -21.16 -36.88 -20.46
N GLN A 40 -22.25 -36.18 -20.16
CA GLN A 40 -23.12 -36.31 -18.98
C GLN A 40 -22.67 -35.61 -17.68
N HIS A 41 -22.51 -34.30 -17.75
CA HIS A 41 -22.98 -33.41 -16.67
C HIS A 41 -24.03 -32.48 -17.27
N GLU A 42 -25.24 -32.49 -16.70
CA GLU A 42 -26.19 -31.40 -16.89
C GLU A 42 -25.46 -30.10 -16.51
N SER A 43 -25.37 -29.15 -17.45
CA SER A 43 -24.68 -27.88 -17.25
C SER A 43 -25.44 -27.03 -16.23
N ASN A 44 -25.16 -27.25 -14.94
CA ASN A 44 -25.55 -26.33 -13.88
C ASN A 44 -24.63 -25.10 -14.01
N THR A 45 -24.99 -24.15 -14.87
CA THR A 45 -24.30 -22.87 -14.94
C THR A 45 -24.51 -22.15 -13.60
N SER A 46 -23.45 -21.68 -12.94
CA SER A 46 -23.52 -20.97 -11.65
C SER A 46 -24.11 -19.56 -11.73
N HIS A 47 -24.73 -19.24 -12.86
CA HIS A 47 -25.34 -17.96 -13.20
C HIS A 47 -26.35 -18.11 -14.34
N ASP A 48 -27.23 -17.12 -14.46
CA ASP A 48 -28.08 -16.90 -15.63
C ASP A 48 -27.54 -15.73 -16.45
N MET A 49 -27.59 -15.86 -17.78
CA MET A 49 -27.28 -14.78 -18.71
C MET A 49 -28.35 -13.68 -18.62
N LEU A 50 -27.98 -12.43 -18.38
CA LEU A 50 -28.90 -11.29 -18.44
C LEU A 50 -28.89 -10.66 -19.84
N GLU A 51 -27.78 -10.04 -20.22
CA GLU A 51 -27.58 -9.48 -21.55
C GLU A 51 -26.10 -9.39 -21.92
N SER A 52 -25.82 -9.40 -23.23
CA SER A 52 -24.52 -8.93 -23.73
C SER A 52 -24.48 -7.41 -23.62
N MET A 53 -23.52 -6.86 -22.88
CA MET A 53 -23.43 -5.42 -22.68
C MET A 53 -22.79 -4.72 -23.87
N VAL A 54 -21.82 -5.36 -24.52
CA VAL A 54 -21.07 -4.80 -25.64
C VAL A 54 -20.94 -5.84 -26.75
N THR A 55 -21.45 -5.52 -27.94
CA THR A 55 -21.23 -6.33 -29.15
C THR A 55 -20.04 -5.78 -29.93
N LEU A 56 -18.85 -6.37 -29.75
CA LEU A 56 -17.59 -5.85 -30.32
C LEU A 56 -17.55 -5.95 -31.86
N ASN A 57 -18.02 -4.89 -32.54
CA ASN A 57 -18.13 -4.80 -34.00
C ASN A 57 -17.79 -3.38 -34.52
N GLU A 58 -18.03 -3.11 -35.81
CA GLU A 58 -17.78 -1.78 -36.41
C GLU A 58 -18.60 -0.65 -35.74
N ASP A 59 -19.83 -0.91 -35.30
CA ASP A 59 -20.69 0.11 -34.69
C ASP A 59 -20.15 0.56 -33.33
N THR A 60 -19.55 -0.37 -32.57
CA THR A 60 -18.90 -0.10 -31.27
C THR A 60 -17.77 0.92 -31.39
N LYS A 61 -17.12 1.05 -32.55
CA LYS A 61 -16.02 2.01 -32.74
C LYS A 61 -16.44 3.44 -32.42
N SER A 62 -17.69 3.80 -32.72
CA SER A 62 -18.24 5.13 -32.45
C SER A 62 -18.47 5.42 -30.96
N LEU A 63 -18.50 4.37 -30.13
CA LEU A 63 -18.75 4.44 -28.69
C LEU A 63 -17.46 4.46 -27.86
N ILE A 64 -16.30 4.25 -28.48
CA ILE A 64 -15.01 4.17 -27.81
C ILE A 64 -14.40 5.57 -27.66
N ASN A 65 -14.03 5.92 -26.43
CA ASN A 65 -13.18 7.06 -26.12
C ASN A 65 -11.86 6.55 -25.54
N ALA A 66 -10.73 6.94 -26.11
CA ALA A 66 -9.42 6.44 -25.72
C ALA A 66 -8.42 7.58 -25.58
N ASN A 67 -7.50 7.44 -24.62
CA ASN A 67 -6.40 8.37 -24.40
C ASN A 67 -5.09 7.58 -24.25
N ALA A 68 -4.12 7.86 -25.11
CA ALA A 68 -2.83 7.15 -25.17
C ALA A 68 -2.98 5.63 -25.26
N VAL A 69 -3.91 5.17 -26.11
CA VAL A 69 -4.18 3.75 -26.36
C VAL A 69 -4.34 3.53 -27.85
N ASP A 70 -3.62 2.56 -28.40
CA ASP A 70 -3.91 2.02 -29.74
C ASP A 70 -4.87 0.84 -29.56
N TRP A 71 -5.95 0.81 -30.33
CA TRP A 71 -6.95 -0.24 -30.21
C TRP A 71 -7.52 -0.65 -31.56
N GLN A 72 -7.95 -1.91 -31.65
CA GLN A 72 -8.58 -2.46 -32.85
C GLN A 72 -9.62 -3.50 -32.46
N ILE A 73 -10.81 -3.39 -33.07
CA ILE A 73 -11.80 -4.46 -33.08
C ILE A 73 -11.47 -5.42 -34.23
N SER A 74 -11.40 -6.72 -33.94
CA SER A 74 -11.18 -7.78 -34.92
C SER A 74 -12.12 -8.95 -34.65
N THR A 75 -12.17 -9.90 -35.58
CA THR A 75 -12.88 -11.17 -35.40
C THR A 75 -11.89 -12.24 -34.97
N ALA A 76 -12.20 -12.96 -33.90
CA ALA A 76 -11.45 -14.11 -33.41
C ALA A 76 -11.65 -15.35 -34.31
N ASP A 77 -10.86 -16.40 -34.08
CA ASP A 77 -10.91 -17.63 -34.88
C ASP A 77 -12.26 -18.37 -34.79
N ASP A 78 -13.01 -18.16 -33.71
CA ASP A 78 -14.36 -18.69 -33.48
C ASP A 78 -15.47 -17.84 -34.12
N GLY A 79 -15.13 -16.70 -34.73
CA GLY A 79 -16.07 -15.78 -35.35
C GLY A 79 -16.61 -14.68 -34.43
N GLU A 80 -16.23 -14.66 -33.14
CA GLU A 80 -16.65 -13.61 -32.21
C GLU A 80 -15.81 -12.33 -32.33
N GLY A 81 -16.40 -11.20 -31.95
CA GLY A 81 -15.69 -9.92 -31.93
C GLY A 81 -14.75 -9.82 -30.72
N GLN A 82 -13.55 -9.30 -30.93
CA GLN A 82 -12.57 -9.03 -29.86
C GLN A 82 -12.01 -7.61 -29.95
N LEU A 83 -11.70 -7.02 -28.81
CA LEU A 83 -11.07 -5.71 -28.71
C LEU A 83 -9.61 -5.87 -28.27
N ASN A 84 -8.68 -5.65 -29.18
CA ASN A 84 -7.25 -5.63 -28.89
C ASN A 84 -6.87 -4.23 -28.40
N ILE A 85 -6.22 -4.15 -27.25
CA ILE A 85 -5.87 -2.89 -26.58
C ILE A 85 -4.37 -2.88 -26.30
N LYS A 86 -3.68 -1.89 -26.85
CA LYS A 86 -2.31 -1.53 -26.49
C LYS A 86 -2.33 -0.21 -25.72
N PHE A 87 -2.00 -0.27 -24.44
CA PHE A 87 -1.78 0.93 -23.63
C PHE A 87 -0.38 1.49 -23.90
N ASN A 88 -0.28 2.71 -24.41
CA ASN A 88 0.98 3.39 -24.73
C ASN A 88 1.64 3.98 -23.46
N ALA A 89 1.77 3.16 -22.42
CA ALA A 89 2.17 3.56 -21.07
C ALA A 89 3.64 4.01 -20.97
N ALA A 90 4.51 3.63 -21.91
CA ALA A 90 5.87 4.17 -21.98
C ALA A 90 5.88 5.70 -22.20
N SER A 91 4.82 6.24 -22.81
CA SER A 91 4.67 7.66 -23.15
C SER A 91 3.58 8.40 -22.38
N ALA A 92 2.82 7.70 -21.53
CA ALA A 92 1.71 8.27 -20.77
C ALA A 92 1.54 7.59 -19.40
N ASN A 93 1.27 8.38 -18.36
CA ASN A 93 1.18 7.87 -16.98
C ASN A 93 -0.14 7.10 -16.69
N LYS A 94 -1.26 7.46 -17.35
CA LYS A 94 -2.59 6.90 -17.06
C LYS A 94 -3.42 6.62 -18.34
N PRO A 95 -2.89 5.87 -19.32
CA PRO A 95 -3.61 5.55 -20.55
C PRO A 95 -4.90 4.78 -20.24
N PHE A 96 -5.98 5.09 -20.95
CA PHE A 96 -7.28 4.46 -20.73
C PHE A 96 -8.09 4.32 -22.02
N LEU A 97 -9.02 3.36 -22.01
CA LEU A 97 -10.05 3.18 -23.02
C LEU A 97 -11.40 2.99 -22.33
N THR A 98 -12.38 3.80 -22.73
CA THR A 98 -13.76 3.77 -22.25
C THR A 98 -14.67 3.35 -23.39
N ILE A 99 -15.56 2.37 -23.14
CA ILE A 99 -16.66 2.01 -24.02
C ILE A 99 -17.94 2.59 -23.41
N ASN A 100 -18.60 3.48 -24.13
CA ASN A 100 -19.88 4.07 -23.73
C ASN A 100 -21.05 3.17 -24.15
N ALA A 101 -22.11 3.15 -23.35
CA ALA A 101 -23.39 2.59 -23.78
C ALA A 101 -24.04 3.51 -24.83
N GLU A 102 -24.79 2.95 -25.78
CA GLU A 102 -25.56 3.75 -26.75
C GLU A 102 -26.62 4.63 -26.06
N SER A 103 -27.20 4.12 -24.98
CA SER A 103 -28.11 4.86 -24.09
C SER A 103 -27.67 4.69 -22.63
N THR A 104 -28.03 3.57 -22.01
CA THR A 104 -27.55 3.10 -20.69
C THR A 104 -27.85 1.61 -20.55
N TRP A 105 -27.09 0.87 -19.75
CA TRP A 105 -27.47 -0.47 -19.30
C TRP A 105 -28.32 -0.39 -18.02
N ASP A 106 -29.43 -1.14 -17.97
CA ASP A 106 -30.40 -1.17 -16.86
C ASP A 106 -30.54 -2.59 -16.29
N PHE A 107 -30.06 -2.76 -15.06
CA PHE A 107 -30.15 -4.01 -14.31
C PHE A 107 -31.01 -3.90 -13.05
N SER A 108 -31.91 -2.91 -12.99
CA SER A 108 -32.71 -2.59 -11.81
C SER A 108 -33.54 -3.77 -11.29
N LEU A 109 -34.06 -4.60 -12.20
CA LEU A 109 -34.94 -5.74 -11.89
C LEU A 109 -34.21 -6.95 -11.28
N ASN A 110 -32.88 -6.95 -11.23
CA ASN A 110 -32.09 -8.07 -10.70
C ASN A 110 -31.61 -7.76 -9.28
N ASP A 111 -31.71 -8.72 -8.37
CA ASP A 111 -31.24 -8.64 -6.99
C ASP A 111 -29.71 -8.75 -6.86
N THR A 112 -29.09 -9.47 -7.79
CA THR A 112 -27.63 -9.63 -7.90
C THR A 112 -27.20 -9.46 -9.35
N VAL A 113 -26.09 -8.77 -9.57
CA VAL A 113 -25.56 -8.48 -10.92
C VAL A 113 -24.04 -8.52 -10.89
N ALA A 114 -23.47 -9.32 -11.78
CA ALA A 114 -22.06 -9.31 -12.09
C ALA A 114 -21.83 -8.95 -13.56
N VAL A 115 -20.85 -8.10 -13.83
CA VAL A 115 -20.32 -7.88 -15.19
C VAL A 115 -19.13 -8.79 -15.38
N VAL A 116 -19.19 -9.66 -16.37
CA VAL A 116 -18.14 -10.63 -16.74
C VAL A 116 -17.51 -10.18 -18.06
N MET A 117 -16.22 -10.44 -18.20
CA MET A 117 -15.46 -10.17 -19.42
C MET A 117 -14.33 -11.19 -19.54
N ASP A 118 -14.07 -11.64 -20.75
CA ASP A 118 -12.94 -12.52 -21.05
C ASP A 118 -11.73 -11.66 -21.39
N ILE A 119 -10.61 -11.89 -20.70
CA ILE A 119 -9.39 -11.10 -20.87
C ILE A 119 -8.23 -12.03 -21.16
N ASP A 120 -7.58 -11.76 -22.28
CA ASP A 120 -6.36 -12.43 -22.70
C ASP A 120 -5.16 -11.48 -22.52
N ASN A 121 -4.07 -11.98 -21.94
CA ASN A 121 -2.78 -11.31 -21.94
C ASN A 121 -1.80 -12.12 -22.81
N PRO A 122 -1.53 -11.68 -24.05
CA PRO A 122 -0.64 -12.41 -24.94
C PRO A 122 0.84 -12.22 -24.60
N SER A 123 1.17 -11.25 -23.74
CA SER A 123 2.55 -10.86 -23.44
C SER A 123 3.20 -11.70 -22.34
N SER A 124 4.53 -11.61 -22.26
CA SER A 124 5.33 -12.24 -21.19
C SER A 124 5.32 -11.45 -19.88
N GLU A 125 4.73 -10.26 -19.87
CA GLU A 125 4.69 -9.38 -18.71
C GLU A 125 3.29 -9.40 -18.09
N PRO A 126 3.15 -9.34 -16.75
CA PRO A 126 1.86 -9.18 -16.13
C PRO A 126 1.27 -7.79 -16.45
N VAL A 127 -0.05 -7.67 -16.42
CA VAL A 127 -0.76 -6.39 -16.57
C VAL A 127 -1.58 -6.14 -15.31
N HIS A 128 -1.25 -5.11 -14.54
CA HIS A 128 -2.13 -4.66 -13.45
C HIS A 128 -3.24 -3.76 -14.02
N LEU A 129 -4.38 -4.37 -14.32
CA LEU A 129 -5.49 -3.76 -15.04
C LEU A 129 -6.55 -3.20 -14.08
N HIS A 130 -6.91 -1.94 -14.27
CA HIS A 130 -8.04 -1.30 -13.62
C HIS A 130 -9.27 -1.34 -14.54
N VAL A 131 -10.42 -1.70 -13.97
CA VAL A 131 -11.71 -1.74 -14.66
C VAL A 131 -12.72 -0.94 -13.85
N ALA A 132 -13.39 0.00 -14.50
CA ALA A 132 -14.35 0.90 -13.85
C ALA A 132 -15.69 0.90 -14.59
N LEU A 133 -16.77 0.63 -13.85
CA LEU A 133 -18.14 0.87 -14.31
C LEU A 133 -18.60 2.23 -13.78
N THR A 134 -19.14 3.08 -14.65
CA THR A 134 -19.58 4.43 -14.29
C THR A 134 -21.08 4.59 -14.55
N ASP A 135 -21.81 5.15 -13.60
CA ASP A 135 -23.23 5.49 -13.76
C ASP A 135 -23.44 6.87 -14.39
N VAL A 136 -24.69 7.20 -14.71
CA VAL A 136 -25.07 8.52 -15.26
C VAL A 136 -24.71 9.70 -14.35
N HIS A 137 -24.60 9.48 -13.03
CA HIS A 137 -24.20 10.49 -12.05
C HIS A 137 -22.68 10.67 -11.95
N GLY A 138 -21.91 9.85 -12.66
CA GLY A 138 -20.44 9.90 -12.64
C GLY A 138 -19.82 9.13 -11.47
N LYS A 139 -20.61 8.41 -10.66
CA LYS A 139 -20.05 7.53 -9.64
C LYS A 139 -19.39 6.33 -10.33
N LYS A 140 -18.21 5.95 -9.82
CA LYS A 140 -17.39 4.88 -10.39
C LYS A 140 -17.28 3.72 -9.41
N HIS A 141 -17.55 2.52 -9.89
CA HIS A 141 -17.24 1.28 -9.21
C HIS A 141 -15.88 0.77 -9.72
N ASN A 142 -14.77 1.19 -9.10
CA ASN A 142 -13.43 0.84 -9.58
C ASN A 142 -12.92 -0.45 -8.95
N ARG A 143 -12.53 -1.39 -9.79
CA ARG A 143 -11.85 -2.63 -9.40
C ARG A 143 -10.55 -2.80 -10.17
N ASN A 144 -9.70 -3.75 -9.74
CA ASN A 144 -8.52 -4.14 -10.50
C ASN A 144 -8.19 -5.63 -10.36
N SER A 145 -7.28 -6.10 -11.21
CA SER A 145 -6.67 -7.41 -11.08
C SER A 145 -5.29 -7.44 -11.75
N ALA A 146 -4.44 -8.36 -11.32
CA ALA A 146 -3.20 -8.70 -12.01
C ALA A 146 -3.50 -9.77 -13.05
N ILE A 147 -3.43 -9.41 -14.34
CA ILE A 147 -3.64 -10.33 -15.45
C ILE A 147 -2.32 -11.07 -15.71
N PRO A 148 -2.23 -12.40 -15.52
CA PRO A 148 -0.98 -13.14 -15.65
C PRO A 148 -0.42 -13.11 -17.09
N PRO A 149 0.90 -13.27 -17.28
CA PRO A 149 1.49 -13.50 -18.60
C PRO A 149 0.86 -14.69 -19.33
N HIS A 150 0.76 -14.62 -20.65
CA HIS A 150 0.28 -15.72 -21.52
C HIS A 150 -0.99 -16.41 -21.01
N SER A 151 -1.96 -15.62 -20.55
CA SER A 151 -3.17 -16.12 -19.91
C SER A 151 -4.43 -15.75 -20.69
N SER A 152 -5.47 -16.56 -20.51
CA SER A 152 -6.82 -16.34 -20.98
C SER A 152 -7.77 -16.78 -19.88
N ALA A 153 -8.59 -15.87 -19.36
CA ALA A 153 -9.54 -16.17 -18.29
C ALA A 153 -10.73 -15.19 -18.30
N SER A 154 -11.84 -15.63 -17.72
CA SER A 154 -12.98 -14.76 -17.44
C SER A 154 -12.79 -14.05 -16.09
N TYR A 155 -13.01 -12.74 -16.10
CA TYR A 155 -12.94 -11.86 -14.94
C TYR A 155 -14.31 -11.25 -14.66
N TYR A 156 -14.63 -11.00 -13.40
CA TYR A 156 -15.92 -10.41 -13.05
C TYR A 156 -15.85 -9.27 -12.03
N SER A 157 -16.76 -8.32 -12.18
CA SER A 157 -17.08 -7.28 -11.20
C SER A 157 -18.50 -7.48 -10.69
N LEU A 158 -18.65 -7.87 -9.42
CA LEU A 158 -19.95 -7.87 -8.75
C LEU A 158 -20.34 -6.42 -8.43
N ILE A 159 -21.44 -5.93 -9.01
CA ILE A 159 -21.88 -4.53 -8.90
C ILE A 159 -23.19 -4.37 -8.14
N LYS A 160 -23.92 -5.47 -7.90
CA LYS A 160 -25.09 -5.53 -7.03
C LYS A 160 -25.17 -6.91 -6.38
N GLY A 161 -25.62 -6.96 -5.13
CA GLY A 161 -25.76 -8.18 -4.34
C GLY A 161 -25.12 -8.05 -2.96
N GLU A 162 -25.37 -9.04 -2.10
CA GLU A 162 -24.99 -9.00 -0.68
C GLU A 162 -23.50 -8.68 -0.44
N ASN A 163 -22.58 -9.31 -1.17
CA ASN A 163 -21.14 -9.07 -0.98
C ASN A 163 -20.69 -7.64 -1.38
N VAL A 164 -21.50 -6.88 -2.12
CA VAL A 164 -21.21 -5.48 -2.47
C VAL A 164 -21.61 -4.54 -1.33
N SER A 165 -22.77 -4.78 -0.72
CA SER A 165 -23.31 -3.96 0.37
C SER A 165 -22.80 -4.38 1.76
N LEU A 166 -22.26 -5.59 1.89
CA LEU A 166 -21.76 -6.12 3.16
C LEU A 166 -20.47 -5.41 3.61
N ASP A 167 -20.57 -4.68 4.71
CA ASP A 167 -19.40 -4.19 5.44
C ASP A 167 -18.88 -5.27 6.40
N THR A 168 -17.72 -5.81 6.08
CA THR A 168 -17.02 -6.81 6.89
C THR A 168 -15.88 -6.19 7.71
N GLY A 169 -15.60 -4.90 7.49
CA GLY A 169 -14.39 -4.25 8.00
C GLY A 169 -13.11 -4.74 7.31
N MET A 170 -13.20 -5.50 6.22
CA MET A 170 -12.07 -5.80 5.33
C MET A 170 -12.12 -4.92 4.09
N ARG A 171 -10.95 -4.53 3.56
CA ARG A 171 -10.88 -3.76 2.32
C ARG A 171 -11.40 -4.55 1.12
N SER A 172 -11.06 -5.84 1.04
CA SER A 172 -11.64 -6.78 0.08
C SER A 172 -12.14 -8.03 0.78
N ASN A 173 -13.38 -8.40 0.49
CA ASN A 173 -14.00 -9.61 0.98
C ASN A 173 -13.48 -10.85 0.24
N PRO A 174 -13.55 -12.05 0.87
CA PRO A 174 -13.36 -13.30 0.15
C PRO A 174 -14.34 -13.43 -1.02
N LYS A 175 -13.99 -14.31 -1.96
CA LYS A 175 -14.87 -14.70 -3.05
C LYS A 175 -16.17 -15.27 -2.49
N HIS A 176 -17.28 -14.73 -2.97
CA HIS A 176 -18.63 -15.12 -2.54
C HIS A 176 -19.39 -15.89 -3.63
N TRP A 177 -19.14 -15.57 -4.90
CA TRP A 177 -19.73 -16.29 -6.02
C TRP A 177 -18.95 -17.58 -6.28
N ASP A 178 -19.66 -18.71 -6.26
CA ASP A 178 -19.13 -20.02 -6.62
C ASP A 178 -19.04 -20.16 -8.14
N THR A 179 -17.85 -19.94 -8.69
CA THR A 179 -17.57 -19.90 -10.13
C THR A 179 -16.08 -20.12 -10.36
N ASP A 180 -15.66 -20.47 -11.56
CA ASP A 180 -14.23 -20.51 -11.93
C ASP A 180 -13.70 -19.12 -12.35
N TYR A 181 -14.57 -18.12 -12.47
CA TYR A 181 -14.16 -16.76 -12.86
C TYR A 181 -13.30 -16.08 -11.80
N THR A 182 -12.40 -15.22 -12.26
CA THR A 182 -11.52 -14.43 -11.39
C THR A 182 -12.22 -13.16 -10.93
N GLN A 183 -12.27 -12.95 -9.62
CA GLN A 183 -12.86 -11.74 -9.05
C GLN A 183 -11.94 -10.54 -9.26
N LEU A 184 -12.46 -9.47 -9.86
CA LEU A 184 -11.82 -8.16 -9.79
C LEU A 184 -11.95 -7.60 -8.36
N ILE A 185 -10.88 -7.04 -7.83
CA ILE A 185 -10.77 -6.60 -6.44
C ILE A 185 -11.22 -5.15 -6.31
N TRP A 186 -12.08 -4.86 -5.32
CA TRP A 186 -12.54 -3.50 -5.02
C TRP A 186 -11.38 -2.56 -4.64
N ARG A 187 -11.39 -1.32 -5.15
CA ARG A 187 -10.35 -0.31 -4.85
C ARG A 187 -10.88 1.03 -4.37
N THR A 188 -11.50 1.80 -5.25
CA THR A 188 -11.86 3.21 -4.99
C THR A 188 -13.19 3.57 -5.64
N GLY A 189 -13.75 4.72 -5.27
CA GLY A 189 -15.03 5.20 -5.76
C GLY A 189 -16.20 4.70 -4.91
N SER A 190 -17.34 4.45 -5.54
CA SER A 190 -18.57 3.98 -4.88
C SER A 190 -18.77 2.48 -5.05
N LYS A 191 -18.87 1.73 -3.93
CA LYS A 191 -19.24 0.30 -3.97
C LYS A 191 -20.62 0.13 -4.59
N GLU A 192 -21.56 1.02 -4.26
CA GLU A 192 -22.90 1.05 -4.83
C GLU A 192 -23.01 2.17 -5.87
N ILE A 193 -23.29 1.79 -7.12
CA ILE A 193 -23.58 2.69 -8.25
C ILE A 193 -25.04 2.53 -8.67
N ASP A 194 -25.58 3.49 -9.42
CA ASP A 194 -26.92 3.34 -10.00
C ASP A 194 -26.91 2.31 -11.14
N VAL A 195 -27.20 1.04 -10.79
CA VAL A 195 -27.24 -0.06 -11.76
C VAL A 195 -28.42 0.00 -12.73
N SER A 196 -29.38 0.92 -12.53
CA SER A 196 -30.46 1.14 -13.51
C SER A 196 -29.98 1.96 -14.72
N LYS A 197 -28.83 2.63 -14.58
CA LYS A 197 -28.33 3.60 -15.55
C LYS A 197 -26.81 3.61 -15.61
N ILE A 198 -26.22 2.47 -15.96
CA ILE A 198 -24.77 2.38 -16.19
C ILE A 198 -24.48 2.93 -17.59
N LYS A 199 -23.55 3.88 -17.69
CA LYS A 199 -23.26 4.57 -18.96
C LYS A 199 -21.98 4.13 -19.65
N SER A 200 -21.02 3.53 -18.92
CA SER A 200 -19.73 3.17 -19.52
C SER A 200 -18.94 2.16 -18.70
N ILE A 201 -18.09 1.40 -19.38
CA ILE A 201 -17.01 0.59 -18.82
C ILE A 201 -15.66 1.15 -19.27
N THR A 202 -14.67 1.25 -18.37
CA THR A 202 -13.33 1.77 -18.67
C THR A 202 -12.25 0.78 -18.27
N PHE A 203 -11.28 0.58 -19.15
CA PHE A 203 -10.05 -0.17 -18.94
C PHE A 203 -8.86 0.80 -18.84
N GLN A 204 -8.01 0.61 -17.83
CA GLN A 204 -6.90 1.54 -17.56
C GLN A 204 -5.70 0.82 -16.95
N VAL A 205 -4.50 1.28 -17.31
CA VAL A 205 -3.26 1.00 -16.55
C VAL A 205 -2.70 2.31 -16.01
N MET A 206 -1.94 2.27 -14.91
CA MET A 206 -1.44 3.47 -14.23
C MET A 206 0.01 3.30 -13.77
N GLY A 207 0.85 4.30 -14.03
CA GLY A 207 2.25 4.39 -13.56
C GLY A 207 3.12 3.22 -13.98
N VAL A 208 2.94 2.76 -15.22
CA VAL A 208 3.69 1.65 -15.80
C VAL A 208 4.79 2.21 -16.70
N MET A 209 5.95 1.56 -16.79
CA MET A 209 7.12 2.06 -17.54
C MET A 209 7.19 1.57 -18.99
N ALA A 210 6.43 0.54 -19.34
CA ALA A 210 6.41 -0.08 -20.66
C ALA A 210 4.98 -0.24 -21.17
N ASP A 211 4.81 -0.28 -22.48
CA ASP A 211 3.51 -0.52 -23.11
C ASP A 211 2.94 -1.88 -22.66
N LYS A 212 1.62 -1.93 -22.45
CA LYS A 212 0.91 -3.15 -22.00
C LYS A 212 -0.16 -3.53 -23.01
N TYR A 213 -0.41 -4.83 -23.14
CA TYR A 213 -1.30 -5.38 -24.15
C TYR A 213 -2.31 -6.31 -23.50
N ILE A 214 -3.58 -6.15 -23.84
CA ILE A 214 -4.64 -7.09 -23.50
C ILE A 214 -5.59 -7.24 -24.69
N THR A 215 -6.29 -8.36 -24.74
CA THR A 215 -7.47 -8.54 -25.60
C THR A 215 -8.68 -8.77 -24.71
N VAL A 216 -9.78 -8.07 -25.00
CA VAL A 216 -11.04 -8.19 -24.25
C VAL A 216 -12.12 -8.76 -25.16
N ARG A 217 -12.87 -9.74 -24.66
CA ARG A 217 -13.98 -10.44 -25.34
C ARG A 217 -15.19 -10.56 -24.40
N ASP A 218 -16.36 -10.83 -25.00
CA ASP A 218 -17.60 -11.20 -24.31
C ASP A 218 -17.92 -10.40 -23.03
N ILE A 219 -18.07 -9.07 -23.17
CA ILE A 219 -18.45 -8.20 -22.05
C ILE A 219 -19.95 -8.33 -21.83
N ARG A 220 -20.33 -8.95 -20.71
CA ARG A 220 -21.69 -9.42 -20.47
C ARG A 220 -22.15 -9.22 -19.04
N ALA A 221 -23.45 -8.99 -18.84
CA ALA A 221 -24.06 -8.95 -17.51
C ALA A 221 -24.72 -10.29 -17.20
N VAL A 222 -24.45 -10.84 -16.02
CA VAL A 222 -25.02 -12.11 -15.56
C VAL A 222 -25.62 -11.95 -14.18
N ARG A 223 -26.55 -12.85 -13.85
CA ARG A 223 -27.10 -13.01 -12.50
C ARG A 223 -26.45 -14.24 -11.85
N PRO A 224 -25.52 -14.07 -10.91
CA PRO A 224 -25.02 -15.19 -10.11
C PRO A 224 -26.15 -15.96 -9.42
N THR A 225 -26.14 -17.29 -9.50
CA THR A 225 -27.17 -18.17 -8.90
C THR A 225 -26.62 -19.18 -7.89
N SER A 226 -25.30 -19.39 -7.84
CA SER A 226 -24.63 -20.20 -6.82
C SER A 226 -23.75 -19.32 -5.93
N PHE A 227 -23.84 -19.48 -4.62
CA PHE A 227 -23.06 -18.68 -3.66
C PHE A 227 -22.39 -19.55 -2.60
N ILE A 228 -21.15 -19.19 -2.27
CA ILE A 228 -20.36 -19.80 -1.21
C ILE A 228 -20.98 -19.41 0.12
N GLN A 229 -21.69 -20.35 0.74
CA GLN A 229 -22.27 -20.19 2.06
C GLN A 229 -21.18 -19.88 3.10
N ASP A 230 -21.50 -19.03 4.09
CA ASP A 230 -20.61 -18.72 5.20
C ASP A 230 -19.23 -18.19 4.75
N SER A 231 -19.14 -17.53 3.58
CA SER A 231 -17.87 -17.10 2.96
C SER A 231 -16.93 -16.32 3.90
N VAL A 232 -17.49 -15.54 4.84
CA VAL A 232 -16.74 -14.73 5.83
C VAL A 232 -16.62 -15.39 7.21
N LYS A 233 -17.31 -16.49 7.48
CA LYS A 233 -17.26 -17.20 8.76
C LYS A 233 -16.05 -18.14 8.82
N HIS A 234 -15.39 -18.19 9.97
CA HIS A 234 -14.23 -19.05 10.25
C HIS A 234 -13.17 -18.99 9.13
N ILE A 235 -12.85 -17.78 8.67
CA ILE A 235 -11.82 -17.52 7.65
C ILE A 235 -10.41 -17.45 8.27
N VAL A 236 -10.31 -17.27 9.58
CA VAL A 236 -9.03 -17.12 10.30
C VAL A 236 -8.80 -18.34 11.20
N ASP A 237 -7.69 -19.05 11.00
CA ASP A 237 -7.26 -20.16 11.85
C ASP A 237 -6.55 -19.70 13.14
N GLU A 238 -6.10 -20.62 13.98
CA GLU A 238 -5.44 -20.31 15.25
C GLU A 238 -4.07 -19.62 15.10
N PHE A 239 -3.48 -19.62 13.89
CA PHE A 239 -2.25 -18.92 13.53
C PHE A 239 -2.53 -17.60 12.79
N GLY A 240 -3.79 -17.21 12.60
CA GLY A 240 -4.14 -15.99 11.89
C GLY A 240 -4.13 -16.13 10.36
N GLN A 241 -3.97 -17.35 9.84
CA GLN A 241 -3.87 -17.62 8.41
C GLN A 241 -5.25 -17.91 7.82
N ASN A 242 -5.32 -18.02 6.49
CA ASN A 242 -6.54 -18.43 5.81
C ASN A 242 -6.90 -19.87 6.17
N ASN A 243 -7.99 -20.05 6.90
CA ASN A 243 -8.47 -21.36 7.34
C ASN A 243 -9.02 -22.22 6.19
N LYS A 244 -9.50 -21.59 5.11
CA LYS A 244 -10.32 -22.26 4.09
C LYS A 244 -9.55 -22.78 2.88
N ILE A 245 -8.31 -22.35 2.71
CA ILE A 245 -7.44 -22.79 1.60
C ILE A 245 -6.07 -23.18 2.14
N ASP A 246 -5.41 -24.06 1.40
CA ASP A 246 -4.00 -24.36 1.59
C ASP A 246 -3.15 -23.50 0.65
N PHE A 247 -1.93 -23.18 1.05
CA PHE A 247 -1.01 -22.34 0.30
C PHE A 247 0.44 -22.63 0.69
N GLU A 248 1.39 -22.28 -0.17
CA GLU A 248 2.80 -22.52 0.11
C GLU A 248 3.27 -21.73 1.33
N GLY A 249 3.89 -22.42 2.29
CA GLY A 249 4.36 -21.81 3.54
C GLY A 249 3.28 -21.64 4.61
N LYS A 250 2.08 -22.20 4.42
CA LYS A 250 1.07 -22.30 5.48
C LYS A 250 1.58 -23.20 6.61
N VAL A 251 1.50 -22.69 7.83
CA VAL A 251 1.99 -23.38 9.01
C VAL A 251 0.86 -24.17 9.68
N THR A 252 1.14 -25.40 10.09
CA THR A 252 0.13 -26.32 10.65
C THR A 252 0.30 -26.62 12.14
N SER A 253 1.44 -26.23 12.72
CA SER A 253 1.70 -26.45 14.15
C SER A 253 2.77 -25.50 14.70
N THR A 254 2.89 -25.45 16.02
CA THR A 254 3.98 -24.69 16.67
C THR A 254 5.36 -25.31 16.39
N ASP A 255 5.46 -26.63 16.22
CA ASP A 255 6.74 -27.27 15.88
C ASP A 255 7.19 -26.94 14.46
N ASP A 256 6.23 -26.77 13.55
CA ASP A 256 6.44 -26.30 12.18
C ASP A 256 6.99 -24.86 12.16
N LEU A 257 6.40 -23.93 12.93
CA LEU A 257 6.96 -22.57 13.14
C LEU A 257 8.41 -22.61 13.64
N ARG A 258 8.70 -23.47 14.62
CA ARG A 258 10.03 -23.61 15.22
C ARG A 258 11.03 -24.25 14.27
N GLN A 259 10.58 -25.14 13.40
CA GLN A 259 11.42 -25.75 12.38
C GLN A 259 11.82 -24.71 11.33
N HIS A 260 10.87 -23.95 10.81
CA HIS A 260 11.15 -22.83 9.91
C HIS A 260 12.12 -21.80 10.51
N PHE A 261 11.95 -21.48 11.80
CA PHE A 261 12.88 -20.59 12.50
C PHE A 261 14.31 -21.10 12.51
N LYS A 262 14.52 -22.40 12.79
CA LYS A 262 15.86 -23.00 12.83
C LYS A 262 16.52 -22.97 11.46
N GLU A 263 15.78 -23.32 10.41
CA GLU A 263 16.27 -23.31 9.04
C GLU A 263 16.67 -21.90 8.61
N GLU A 264 15.79 -20.93 8.82
CA GLU A 264 16.07 -19.52 8.52
C GLU A 264 17.28 -19.00 9.30
N SER A 265 17.40 -19.33 10.59
CA SER A 265 18.53 -18.85 11.41
C SER A 265 19.89 -19.31 10.89
N VAL A 266 19.95 -20.50 10.29
CA VAL A 266 21.17 -20.99 9.62
C VAL A 266 21.43 -20.22 8.32
N GLU A 267 20.39 -19.97 7.52
CA GLU A 267 20.50 -19.20 6.27
C GLU A 267 21.00 -17.76 6.52
N LEU A 268 20.50 -17.08 7.55
CA LEU A 268 20.85 -15.69 7.86
C LEU A 268 22.32 -15.49 8.26
N GLN A 269 22.96 -16.49 8.85
CA GLN A 269 24.38 -16.42 9.24
C GLN A 269 25.35 -16.56 8.07
N ALA A 270 24.89 -17.11 6.94
CA ALA A 270 25.77 -17.52 5.84
C ALA A 270 26.04 -16.42 4.80
N GLN A 271 25.21 -15.36 4.74
CA GLN A 271 25.21 -14.42 3.62
C GLN A 271 24.91 -13.00 4.06
N VAL A 272 25.91 -12.11 4.00
CA VAL A 272 25.78 -10.66 4.11
C VAL A 272 26.66 -9.99 3.04
N PRO A 273 26.28 -8.83 2.48
CA PRO A 273 27.15 -8.08 1.56
C PRO A 273 28.46 -7.64 2.24
N THR A 274 29.59 -7.78 1.55
CA THR A 274 30.94 -7.48 2.08
C THR A 274 31.51 -6.12 1.66
N ASP A 275 30.83 -5.45 0.74
CA ASP A 275 31.16 -4.13 0.18
C ASP A 275 30.45 -2.98 0.91
N ARG A 276 29.99 -3.23 2.15
CA ARG A 276 29.24 -2.28 2.99
C ARG A 276 30.09 -1.73 4.11
N SER A 277 30.04 -0.40 4.32
CA SER A 277 30.68 0.27 5.45
C SER A 277 29.97 -0.09 6.76
N LYS A 278 30.48 0.41 7.88
CA LYS A 278 29.82 0.29 9.19
C LYS A 278 28.36 0.76 9.14
N PHE A 279 28.07 1.82 8.39
CA PHE A 279 26.75 2.43 8.27
C PHE A 279 26.03 2.00 6.98
N GLY A 280 26.47 0.92 6.32
CA GLY A 280 25.84 0.41 5.10
C GLY A 280 26.19 1.15 3.82
N GLY A 281 27.11 2.12 3.85
CA GLY A 281 27.62 2.84 2.69
C GLY A 281 28.54 1.99 1.81
N TYR A 282 28.94 2.50 0.64
CA TYR A 282 29.67 1.75 -0.36
C TYR A 282 31.19 1.80 -0.16
N LEU A 283 31.80 0.71 0.34
CA LEU A 283 33.24 0.66 0.64
C LEU A 283 34.13 0.79 -0.59
N ASN A 284 33.67 0.30 -1.74
CA ASN A 284 34.45 0.31 -2.98
C ASN A 284 34.26 1.62 -3.78
N GLY A 285 33.38 2.51 -3.32
CA GLY A 285 33.16 3.83 -3.91
C GLY A 285 34.16 4.89 -3.43
N PRO A 286 34.05 6.12 -3.92
CA PRO A 286 34.82 7.24 -3.40
C PRO A 286 34.42 7.54 -1.95
N LYS A 287 35.40 7.96 -1.15
CA LYS A 287 35.21 8.46 0.20
C LYS A 287 35.18 9.99 0.17
N LEU A 288 34.05 10.56 0.54
CA LEU A 288 33.76 11.99 0.60
C LEU A 288 34.05 12.54 2.02
N GLU A 289 33.68 13.79 2.27
CA GLU A 289 33.79 14.38 3.61
C GLU A 289 32.92 13.63 4.64
N SER A 290 33.53 13.27 5.77
CA SER A 290 32.89 12.65 6.92
C SER A 290 32.50 13.71 7.94
N THR A 291 31.22 13.83 8.23
CA THR A 291 30.66 14.79 9.20
C THR A 291 30.24 14.15 10.51
N GLY A 292 30.27 12.81 10.59
CA GLY A 292 29.73 12.04 11.72
C GLY A 292 28.21 11.80 11.65
N TYR A 293 27.53 12.30 10.62
CA TYR A 293 26.09 12.11 10.41
C TYR A 293 25.77 11.86 8.93
N PHE A 294 24.60 11.30 8.66
CA PHE A 294 24.12 11.20 7.28
C PHE A 294 23.87 12.59 6.68
N ARG A 295 24.23 12.76 5.42
CA ARG A 295 24.01 14.00 4.66
C ARG A 295 23.72 13.70 3.20
N THR A 296 23.40 14.71 2.40
CA THR A 296 23.19 14.59 0.96
C THR A 296 24.38 15.16 0.18
N GLU A 297 24.70 14.57 -0.96
CA GLU A 297 25.67 15.12 -1.92
C GLU A 297 25.35 14.66 -3.33
N LYS A 298 25.56 15.52 -4.32
CA LYS A 298 25.45 15.13 -5.73
C LYS A 298 26.83 14.68 -6.24
N HIS A 299 26.96 13.40 -6.55
CA HIS A 299 28.18 12.78 -7.03
C HIS A 299 28.01 12.30 -8.49
N ASP A 300 28.89 12.75 -9.40
CA ASP A 300 28.84 12.39 -10.82
C ASP A 300 27.46 12.58 -11.48
N GLY A 301 26.78 13.69 -11.12
CA GLY A 301 25.46 14.04 -11.65
C GLY A 301 24.29 13.28 -11.02
N LYS A 302 24.53 12.40 -10.06
CA LYS A 302 23.52 11.64 -9.33
C LYS A 302 23.47 12.10 -7.86
N TRP A 303 22.29 12.37 -7.34
CA TRP A 303 22.10 12.58 -5.91
C TRP A 303 22.39 11.29 -5.14
N ALA A 304 23.06 11.41 -4.01
CA ALA A 304 23.32 10.33 -3.08
C ALA A 304 23.11 10.84 -1.65
N LEU A 305 22.88 9.90 -0.74
CA LEU A 305 23.20 10.14 0.66
C LEU A 305 24.70 9.85 0.85
N VAL A 306 25.27 10.39 1.92
CA VAL A 306 26.62 10.10 2.38
C VAL A 306 26.51 9.66 3.83
N ASP A 307 27.10 8.53 4.15
CA ASP A 307 27.08 7.98 5.50
C ASP A 307 27.99 8.79 6.46
N PRO A 308 27.87 8.58 7.78
CA PRO A 308 28.69 9.29 8.78
C PRO A 308 30.21 9.22 8.55
N GLU A 309 30.71 8.17 7.91
CA GLU A 309 32.13 7.95 7.63
C GLU A 309 32.57 8.50 6.27
N GLY A 310 31.66 9.09 5.49
CA GLY A 310 31.92 9.71 4.19
C GLY A 310 31.72 8.79 3.00
N TYR A 311 31.17 7.58 3.15
CA TYR A 311 30.91 6.70 2.00
C TYR A 311 29.56 7.02 1.35
N LEU A 312 29.49 6.88 0.03
CA LEU A 312 28.22 6.99 -0.71
C LEU A 312 27.20 6.00 -0.14
N PHE A 313 25.97 6.47 0.05
CA PHE A 313 24.88 5.70 0.62
C PHE A 313 23.62 5.82 -0.25
N PHE A 314 22.90 4.72 -0.38
CA PHE A 314 21.59 4.64 -1.03
C PHE A 314 20.69 3.82 -0.13
N SER A 315 19.56 4.40 0.27
CA SER A 315 18.68 3.77 1.25
C SER A 315 17.75 2.76 0.57
N THR A 316 17.97 1.47 0.82
CA THR A 316 16.96 0.44 0.61
C THR A 316 16.50 -0.02 1.99
N GLY A 317 15.19 -0.13 2.18
CA GLY A 317 14.65 -0.48 3.48
C GLY A 317 13.19 -0.91 3.45
N ILE A 318 12.70 -1.30 4.63
CA ILE A 318 11.33 -1.73 4.85
C ILE A 318 10.71 -0.80 5.90
N ALA A 319 9.58 -0.18 5.56
CA ALA A 319 8.77 0.63 6.46
C ALA A 319 7.84 -0.24 7.32
N ASN A 320 7.37 0.35 8.42
CA ASN A 320 6.44 -0.27 9.38
C ASN A 320 6.96 -1.57 10.00
N VAL A 321 8.20 -1.54 10.50
CA VAL A 321 8.82 -2.62 11.29
C VAL A 321 8.45 -2.39 12.76
N ARG A 322 7.20 -2.68 13.12
CA ARG A 322 6.64 -2.50 14.47
C ARG A 322 5.39 -3.36 14.69
N MET A 323 4.91 -3.41 15.92
CA MET A 323 3.72 -4.21 16.29
C MET A 323 2.39 -3.45 16.18
N ALA A 324 2.41 -2.13 16.04
CA ALA A 324 1.22 -1.27 16.10
C ALA A 324 0.12 -1.65 15.09
N ASN A 325 0.48 -2.17 13.92
CA ASN A 325 -0.47 -2.46 12.85
C ASN A 325 -0.70 -3.95 12.61
N THR A 326 -0.31 -4.80 13.57
CA THR A 326 -0.41 -6.27 13.46
C THR A 326 -1.74 -6.84 13.96
N SER A 327 -2.57 -6.04 14.64
CA SER A 327 -3.82 -6.52 15.23
C SER A 327 -5.03 -6.29 14.34
N THR A 328 -6.05 -7.14 14.52
CA THR A 328 -7.34 -7.07 13.82
C THR A 328 -8.48 -6.98 14.83
N ILE A 329 -9.58 -6.31 14.48
CA ILE A 329 -10.78 -6.18 15.34
C ILE A 329 -11.45 -7.54 15.51
N THR A 330 -11.68 -7.95 16.76
CA THR A 330 -12.25 -9.28 17.08
C THR A 330 -13.78 -9.30 16.97
N GLY A 331 -14.44 -8.15 16.99
CA GLY A 331 -15.90 -8.03 17.04
C GLY A 331 -16.46 -7.88 18.45
N PHE A 332 -15.59 -7.84 19.46
CA PHE A 332 -15.97 -7.61 20.85
C PHE A 332 -15.56 -6.22 21.32
N ASP A 333 -16.26 -5.73 22.33
CA ASP A 333 -15.99 -4.45 22.97
C ASP A 333 -16.24 -4.53 24.48
N VAL A 334 -15.86 -3.48 25.21
CA VAL A 334 -16.11 -3.30 26.65
C VAL A 334 -16.76 -1.93 26.89
N PRO A 335 -17.51 -1.74 28.00
CA PRO A 335 -18.05 -0.42 28.32
C PRO A 335 -16.95 0.64 28.51
N ASP A 336 -17.21 1.87 28.07
CA ASP A 336 -16.24 2.98 28.09
C ASP A 336 -15.61 3.28 29.45
N ALA A 337 -16.32 2.97 30.54
CA ALA A 337 -15.81 3.12 31.91
C ALA A 337 -14.53 2.30 32.18
N TYR A 338 -14.26 1.27 31.38
CA TYR A 338 -13.07 0.41 31.48
C TYR A 338 -11.94 0.81 30.51
N VAL A 339 -12.16 1.81 29.66
CA VAL A 339 -11.22 2.22 28.62
C VAL A 339 -10.57 3.54 29.00
N LYS A 340 -9.24 3.57 29.04
CA LYS A 340 -8.49 4.79 29.33
C LYS A 340 -8.57 5.76 28.14
N SER A 341 -9.18 6.93 28.35
CA SER A 341 -9.24 8.01 27.36
C SER A 341 -7.84 8.49 26.95
N ARG A 342 -7.73 9.01 25.73
CA ARG A 342 -6.52 9.68 25.22
C ARG A 342 -6.33 11.03 25.91
N ALA A 343 -5.08 11.44 26.08
CA ALA A 343 -4.78 12.80 26.52
C ALA A 343 -4.66 13.73 25.30
N SER A 344 -5.12 14.98 25.40
CA SER A 344 -4.95 15.98 24.34
C SER A 344 -3.48 16.34 24.06
N THR A 345 -2.59 15.97 24.98
CA THR A 345 -1.14 16.14 24.83
C THR A 345 -0.43 14.97 24.16
N ASP A 346 -1.11 13.83 23.95
CA ASP A 346 -0.51 12.64 23.33
C ASP A 346 0.10 12.98 21.95
N LEU A 347 1.30 12.48 21.68
CA LEU A 347 2.05 12.76 20.44
C LEU A 347 1.97 11.61 19.41
N THR A 348 1.45 10.45 19.82
CA THR A 348 1.31 9.27 18.97
C THR A 348 -0.18 9.07 18.65
N PRO A 349 -0.60 9.12 17.37
CA PRO A 349 -2.00 8.87 17.00
C PRO A 349 -2.40 7.42 17.27
N GLU A 350 -3.70 7.14 17.34
CA GLU A 350 -4.23 5.83 17.78
C GLU A 350 -3.73 4.66 16.91
N ASP A 351 -3.63 4.86 15.61
CA ASP A 351 -3.17 3.86 14.63
C ASP A 351 -1.71 3.44 14.83
N SER A 352 -0.91 4.32 15.45
CA SER A 352 0.54 4.15 15.62
C SER A 352 0.91 3.73 17.04
N MET A 353 -0.08 3.50 17.91
CA MET A 353 0.15 2.92 19.23
C MET A 353 0.34 1.41 19.13
N GLY A 354 1.25 0.88 19.94
CA GLY A 354 1.40 -0.57 20.12
C GLY A 354 0.14 -1.23 20.68
N LEU A 355 0.24 -2.53 21.00
CA LEU A 355 -0.82 -3.23 21.72
C LEU A 355 -1.03 -2.60 23.10
N ASN A 356 -2.28 -2.28 23.39
CA ASN A 356 -2.77 -1.66 24.61
C ASN A 356 -3.84 -2.56 25.22
N ARG A 357 -3.40 -3.73 25.67
CA ARG A 357 -4.26 -4.77 26.26
C ARG A 357 -5.11 -4.20 27.41
N LEU A 358 -6.38 -4.54 27.43
CA LEU A 358 -7.26 -4.25 28.56
C LEU A 358 -6.92 -5.11 29.79
N SER A 359 -7.35 -4.66 30.98
CA SER A 359 -7.21 -5.45 32.21
C SER A 359 -8.14 -6.67 32.20
N ASN A 360 -7.82 -7.71 32.97
CA ASN A 360 -8.70 -8.88 33.10
C ASN A 360 -10.08 -8.50 33.66
N ALA A 361 -10.14 -7.55 34.61
CA ALA A 361 -11.41 -7.03 35.13
C ALA A 361 -12.25 -6.34 34.04
N ALA A 362 -11.63 -5.62 33.11
CA ALA A 362 -12.34 -5.05 31.96
C ALA A 362 -12.88 -6.15 31.04
N ALA A 363 -12.10 -7.20 30.81
CA ALA A 363 -12.48 -8.34 29.96
C ALA A 363 -13.67 -9.15 30.52
N GLU A 364 -13.94 -9.09 31.83
CA GLU A 364 -15.16 -9.67 32.43
C GLU A 364 -16.46 -8.97 31.96
N HIS A 365 -16.35 -7.75 31.43
CA HIS A 365 -17.46 -6.96 30.88
C HIS A 365 -17.50 -6.97 29.35
N ARG A 366 -16.74 -7.86 28.72
CA ARG A 366 -16.71 -8.05 27.27
C ARG A 366 -18.09 -8.42 26.72
N PHE A 367 -18.52 -7.73 25.66
CA PHE A 367 -19.75 -8.02 24.93
C PHE A 367 -19.49 -8.07 23.42
N GLU A 368 -20.35 -8.77 22.69
CA GLU A 368 -20.27 -8.83 21.23
C GLU A 368 -20.82 -7.52 20.63
N ALA A 369 -19.95 -6.74 19.99
CA ALA A 369 -20.30 -5.51 19.29
C ALA A 369 -20.57 -5.73 17.80
N SER A 370 -20.01 -6.80 17.22
CA SER A 370 -20.16 -7.15 15.82
C SER A 370 -20.10 -8.66 15.59
N ALA A 371 -21.27 -9.26 15.40
CA ALA A 371 -21.42 -10.69 15.10
C ALA A 371 -20.62 -11.11 13.85
N ILE A 372 -20.60 -10.26 12.81
CA ILE A 372 -19.89 -10.58 11.57
C ILE A 372 -18.39 -10.72 11.82
N ARG A 373 -17.81 -9.86 12.67
CA ARG A 373 -16.40 -9.92 13.06
C ARG A 373 -16.13 -11.10 13.98
N ALA A 374 -16.93 -11.28 15.03
CA ALA A 374 -16.78 -12.36 16.00
C ALA A 374 -16.78 -13.74 15.34
N ASN A 375 -17.58 -13.93 14.30
CA ASN A 375 -17.69 -15.18 13.56
C ASN A 375 -16.57 -15.42 12.52
N MET A 376 -15.63 -14.49 12.31
CA MET A 376 -14.52 -14.70 11.35
C MET A 376 -13.46 -15.67 11.86
N PHE A 377 -13.32 -15.78 13.18
CA PHE A 377 -12.23 -16.51 13.82
C PHE A 377 -12.69 -17.92 14.21
N THR A 378 -11.90 -18.96 13.92
CA THR A 378 -12.21 -20.33 14.38
C THR A 378 -12.18 -20.42 15.90
N SER A 379 -11.27 -19.68 16.52
CA SER A 379 -11.16 -19.51 17.97
C SER A 379 -10.33 -18.26 18.29
N LEU A 380 -10.54 -17.74 19.49
CA LEU A 380 -9.72 -16.71 20.12
C LEU A 380 -9.34 -17.23 21.53
N PRO A 381 -8.12 -16.97 22.03
CA PRO A 381 -7.71 -17.45 23.35
C PRO A 381 -8.48 -16.77 24.47
N ASP A 382 -8.60 -17.43 25.60
CA ASP A 382 -9.14 -16.79 26.81
C ASP A 382 -8.15 -15.73 27.32
N TYR A 383 -8.67 -14.65 27.91
CA TYR A 383 -7.83 -13.57 28.45
C TYR A 383 -6.83 -14.02 29.52
N ASN A 384 -7.13 -15.11 30.23
CA ASN A 384 -6.29 -15.66 31.30
C ASN A 384 -5.25 -16.68 30.80
N GLU A 385 -5.30 -17.09 29.54
CA GLU A 385 -4.29 -17.94 28.93
C GLU A 385 -3.06 -17.12 28.51
N ASP A 386 -1.91 -17.79 28.34
CA ASP A 386 -0.66 -17.12 27.95
C ASP A 386 -0.80 -16.33 26.63
N LEU A 387 -1.54 -16.88 25.65
CA LEU A 387 -1.82 -16.22 24.38
C LEU A 387 -2.81 -15.05 24.51
N GLY A 388 -3.56 -14.97 25.62
CA GLY A 388 -4.39 -13.83 25.98
C GLY A 388 -3.57 -12.54 26.23
N ASN A 389 -2.24 -12.62 26.31
CA ASN A 389 -1.36 -11.44 26.39
C ASN A 389 -1.34 -10.60 25.09
N PHE A 390 -1.79 -11.16 23.96
CA PHE A 390 -1.70 -10.51 22.65
C PHE A 390 -3.01 -9.84 22.18
N TYR A 391 -3.96 -9.68 23.10
CA TYR A 391 -5.08 -8.76 22.93
C TYR A 391 -4.61 -7.29 23.01
N GLY A 392 -5.32 -6.43 22.29
CA GLY A 392 -5.20 -4.98 22.35
C GLY A 392 -6.58 -4.33 22.29
N TYR A 393 -6.64 -3.00 22.18
CA TYR A 393 -7.90 -2.28 22.07
C TYR A 393 -7.74 -1.00 21.25
N ARG A 394 -8.60 -0.77 20.26
CA ARG A 394 -8.59 0.50 19.52
C ARG A 394 -9.74 1.35 20.01
N ARG A 395 -9.43 2.58 20.42
CA ARG A 395 -10.43 3.59 20.88
C ARG A 395 -11.09 4.31 19.72
N SER A 396 -10.50 4.22 18.54
CA SER A 396 -11.01 4.74 17.29
C SER A 396 -10.41 3.95 16.13
N VAL A 397 -11.18 3.77 15.08
CA VAL A 397 -10.73 3.29 13.77
C VAL A 397 -11.07 4.34 12.71
N HIS A 398 -10.34 4.35 11.60
CA HIS A 398 -10.65 5.20 10.45
C HIS A 398 -11.87 4.69 9.70
N THR A 399 -11.91 3.38 9.42
CA THR A 399 -13.04 2.71 8.78
C THR A 399 -13.15 1.26 9.28
N GLY A 400 -14.37 0.80 9.56
CA GLY A 400 -14.64 -0.58 9.95
C GLY A 400 -16.09 -0.78 10.37
N THR A 401 -16.47 -2.03 10.68
CA THR A 401 -17.86 -2.36 11.10
C THR A 401 -18.26 -1.77 12.44
N ILE A 402 -17.27 -1.41 13.27
CA ILE A 402 -17.42 -0.78 14.59
C ILE A 402 -16.40 0.35 14.68
N ASP A 403 -16.71 1.39 15.45
CA ASP A 403 -15.89 2.59 15.58
C ASP A 403 -14.70 2.42 16.56
N LYS A 404 -14.78 1.43 17.44
CA LYS A 404 -13.76 1.03 18.42
C LYS A 404 -13.96 -0.43 18.81
N GLY A 405 -12.97 -1.03 19.49
CA GLY A 405 -13.15 -2.36 20.07
C GLY A 405 -11.87 -3.12 20.35
N GLU A 406 -12.06 -4.32 20.87
CA GLU A 406 -11.01 -5.30 21.13
C GLU A 406 -10.31 -5.70 19.83
N THR A 407 -8.99 -5.86 19.91
CA THR A 407 -8.17 -6.36 18.81
C THR A 407 -7.31 -7.54 19.26
N TYR A 408 -6.86 -8.36 18.32
CA TYR A 408 -5.91 -9.44 18.61
C TYR A 408 -4.79 -9.48 17.57
N SER A 409 -3.54 -9.68 18.01
CA SER A 409 -2.37 -9.83 17.13
C SER A 409 -1.92 -11.28 17.03
N TYR A 410 -2.33 -11.95 15.95
CA TYR A 410 -1.87 -13.30 15.63
C TYR A 410 -0.36 -13.33 15.35
N TYR A 411 0.20 -12.28 14.74
CA TYR A 411 1.63 -12.20 14.49
C TYR A 411 2.45 -12.26 15.78
N MET A 412 2.08 -11.47 16.81
CA MET A 412 2.77 -11.52 18.10
C MET A 412 2.57 -12.87 18.82
N ALA A 413 1.38 -13.45 18.72
CA ALA A 413 1.13 -14.80 19.23
C ALA A 413 2.01 -15.86 18.52
N ASN A 414 2.22 -15.73 17.22
CA ASN A 414 3.10 -16.62 16.44
C ASN A 414 4.57 -16.43 16.79
N LEU A 415 5.03 -15.19 17.01
CA LEU A 415 6.38 -14.95 17.52
C LEU A 415 6.59 -15.62 18.89
N SER A 416 5.60 -15.56 19.77
CA SER A 416 5.63 -16.24 21.06
C SER A 416 5.76 -17.76 20.91
N ARG A 417 4.94 -18.38 20.04
CA ARG A 417 5.03 -19.81 19.69
C ARG A 417 6.41 -20.18 19.10
N LYS A 418 6.89 -19.37 18.15
CA LYS A 418 8.18 -19.52 17.43
C LYS A 418 9.37 -19.49 18.39
N PHE A 419 9.39 -18.52 19.31
CA PHE A 419 10.52 -18.31 20.23
C PHE A 419 10.41 -19.05 21.56
N GLY A 420 9.24 -19.61 21.88
CA GLY A 420 8.97 -20.26 23.16
C GLY A 420 9.08 -19.31 24.35
N ASP A 421 8.75 -18.03 24.17
CA ASP A 421 8.65 -17.03 25.26
C ASP A 421 7.24 -16.45 25.27
N MET A 422 6.60 -16.44 26.45
CA MET A 422 5.24 -15.94 26.63
C MET A 422 5.22 -14.48 27.10
N ARG A 423 6.38 -13.92 27.48
CA ARG A 423 6.50 -12.52 27.89
C ARG A 423 6.65 -11.65 26.67
N VAL A 424 5.83 -10.60 26.57
CA VAL A 424 5.85 -9.65 25.46
C VAL A 424 7.26 -9.09 25.22
N ASP A 425 7.95 -8.61 26.26
CA ASP A 425 9.30 -8.05 26.11
C ASP A 425 10.31 -9.09 25.59
N GLY A 426 10.31 -10.31 26.12
CA GLY A 426 11.22 -11.37 25.67
C GLY A 426 10.96 -11.84 24.23
N VAL A 427 9.71 -11.77 23.77
CA VAL A 427 9.35 -11.98 22.37
C VAL A 427 9.90 -10.86 21.48
N LEU A 428 9.78 -9.62 21.93
CA LEU A 428 10.20 -8.45 21.18
C LEU A 428 11.73 -8.34 21.07
N ASP A 429 12.48 -8.67 22.13
CA ASP A 429 13.96 -8.68 22.12
C ASP A 429 14.51 -9.68 21.06
N LYS A 430 13.92 -10.87 21.02
CA LYS A 430 14.30 -11.91 20.04
C LYS A 430 13.89 -11.52 18.63
N TRP A 431 12.69 -10.95 18.48
CA TRP A 431 12.20 -10.45 17.19
C TRP A 431 13.09 -9.32 16.65
N GLU A 432 13.48 -8.37 17.50
CA GLU A 432 14.36 -7.26 17.13
C GLU A 432 15.68 -7.76 16.56
N SER A 433 16.38 -8.60 17.34
CA SER A 433 17.67 -9.19 16.93
C SER A 433 17.56 -9.99 15.62
N HIS A 434 16.52 -10.82 15.51
CA HIS A 434 16.28 -11.63 14.31
C HIS A 434 15.94 -10.77 13.09
N THR A 435 15.20 -9.68 13.30
CA THR A 435 14.83 -8.73 12.26
C THR A 435 16.05 -7.98 11.73
N VAL A 436 16.97 -7.53 12.58
CA VAL A 436 18.25 -6.93 12.14
C VAL A 436 19.05 -7.91 11.28
N ASN A 437 19.16 -9.18 11.72
CA ASN A 437 19.85 -10.22 10.95
C ASN A 437 19.22 -10.44 9.56
N ARG A 438 17.88 -10.40 9.47
CA ARG A 438 17.16 -10.44 8.19
C ARG A 438 17.54 -9.26 7.31
N MET A 439 17.47 -8.03 7.83
CA MET A 439 17.78 -6.84 7.02
C MET A 439 19.21 -6.89 6.46
N GLN A 440 20.18 -7.23 7.31
CA GLN A 440 21.57 -7.38 6.90
C GLN A 440 21.77 -8.51 5.87
N SER A 441 21.17 -9.69 6.10
CA SER A 441 21.31 -10.82 5.16
C SER A 441 20.62 -10.56 3.83
N TRP A 442 19.47 -9.90 3.85
CA TRP A 442 18.73 -9.49 2.66
C TRP A 442 19.39 -8.32 1.93
N GLY A 443 20.45 -7.74 2.50
CA GLY A 443 21.29 -6.71 1.91
C GLY A 443 20.71 -5.30 1.97
N PHE A 444 19.68 -5.09 2.78
CA PHE A 444 19.15 -3.75 3.02
C PHE A 444 20.21 -2.87 3.66
N THR A 445 20.13 -1.56 3.42
CA THR A 445 21.06 -0.58 3.98
C THR A 445 20.47 0.17 5.18
N SER A 446 19.14 0.09 5.38
CA SER A 446 18.46 0.77 6.48
C SER A 446 17.10 0.13 6.77
N PHE A 447 16.57 0.38 7.96
CA PHE A 447 15.14 0.33 8.20
C PHE A 447 14.44 1.54 7.60
N GLY A 448 13.22 1.38 7.09
CA GLY A 448 12.42 2.48 6.59
C GLY A 448 11.66 3.23 7.68
N ASN A 449 10.69 4.04 7.27
CA ASN A 449 9.83 4.80 8.17
C ASN A 449 9.01 3.90 9.13
N TRP A 450 8.53 4.44 10.26
CA TRP A 450 7.70 3.73 11.24
C TRP A 450 8.32 2.45 11.81
N ILE A 451 9.60 2.50 12.12
CA ILE A 451 10.22 1.47 12.93
C ILE A 451 9.91 1.68 14.42
N ASP A 452 9.78 0.59 15.16
CA ASP A 452 9.66 0.62 16.62
C ASP A 452 10.89 1.31 17.24
N THR A 453 10.66 2.18 18.23
CA THR A 453 11.73 2.99 18.84
C THR A 453 12.78 2.15 19.55
N ARG A 454 12.50 0.86 19.86
CA ARG A 454 13.53 -0.06 20.38
C ARG A 454 14.74 -0.20 19.46
N PHE A 455 14.55 -0.09 18.15
CA PHE A 455 15.66 -0.16 17.21
C PHE A 455 16.51 1.12 17.19
N TYR A 456 16.10 2.24 17.79
CA TYR A 456 16.92 3.46 17.78
C TYR A 456 18.18 3.33 18.63
N ASP A 457 18.12 2.48 19.65
CA ASP A 457 19.25 2.18 20.53
C ASP A 457 20.21 1.15 19.94
N ASN A 458 19.93 0.62 18.74
CA ASN A 458 20.85 -0.25 18.02
C ASN A 458 22.06 0.56 17.51
N ASP A 459 23.24 -0.07 17.52
CA ASP A 459 24.48 0.49 17.01
C ASP A 459 25.05 -0.35 15.85
N ASN A 460 24.17 -0.97 15.07
CA ASN A 460 24.56 -1.93 14.04
C ASN A 460 23.74 -1.86 12.74
N PHE A 461 22.69 -1.03 12.67
CA PHE A 461 21.88 -0.89 11.47
C PHE A 461 21.18 0.48 11.37
N PRO A 462 21.36 1.24 10.27
CA PRO A 462 20.74 2.55 10.10
C PRO A 462 19.20 2.50 10.09
N TYR A 463 18.58 3.59 10.52
CA TYR A 463 17.12 3.71 10.60
C TYR A 463 16.63 5.12 10.26
N PHE A 464 15.35 5.23 9.93
CA PHE A 464 14.66 6.52 9.82
C PHE A 464 13.74 6.73 11.00
N ALA A 465 13.77 7.93 11.56
CA ALA A 465 12.87 8.31 12.64
C ALA A 465 11.62 9.00 12.10
N ASN A 466 10.59 9.11 12.96
CA ASN A 466 9.36 9.76 12.55
C ASN A 466 8.59 10.42 13.70
N GLY A 467 7.74 11.36 13.34
CA GLY A 467 6.72 11.86 14.26
C GLY A 467 5.50 12.42 13.54
N TRP A 468 4.46 12.63 14.33
CA TRP A 468 3.17 13.13 13.87
C TRP A 468 2.85 14.43 14.58
N ILE A 469 2.47 15.46 13.83
CA ILE A 469 2.00 16.71 14.41
C ILE A 469 0.48 16.56 14.59
N ILE A 470 0.10 16.17 15.80
CA ILE A 470 -1.31 15.99 16.21
C ILE A 470 -1.64 16.85 17.42
N GLY A 471 -2.89 17.27 17.55
CA GLY A 471 -3.38 18.01 18.71
C GLY A 471 -4.57 18.89 18.34
N ASP A 472 -5.02 19.68 19.31
CA ASP A 472 -6.21 20.53 19.18
C ASP A 472 -5.89 21.91 18.54
N PHE A 473 -5.01 21.93 17.54
CA PHE A 473 -4.81 23.13 16.72
C PHE A 473 -5.96 23.30 15.72
N LYS A 474 -6.16 24.53 15.25
CA LYS A 474 -7.12 24.81 14.18
C LYS A 474 -6.70 24.10 12.89
N THR A 475 -7.69 23.77 12.07
CA THR A 475 -7.49 23.03 10.81
C THR A 475 -8.26 23.68 9.67
N VAL A 476 -7.86 23.34 8.46
CA VAL A 476 -8.48 23.75 7.21
C VAL A 476 -8.77 22.51 6.37
N SER A 477 -9.93 22.51 5.70
CA SER A 477 -10.30 21.44 4.78
C SER A 477 -9.79 21.69 3.36
N SER A 478 -9.34 20.63 2.70
CA SER A 478 -9.06 20.61 1.26
C SER A 478 -10.28 20.25 0.41
N GLY A 479 -11.39 19.85 1.03
CA GLY A 479 -12.52 19.19 0.36
C GLY A 479 -12.28 17.70 0.06
N ASN A 480 -11.07 17.17 0.28
CA ASN A 480 -10.73 15.76 0.14
C ASN A 480 -9.81 15.27 1.29
N ASP A 481 -10.25 15.50 2.52
CA ASP A 481 -9.50 15.20 3.74
C ASP A 481 -9.57 13.70 4.08
N TYR A 482 -8.88 12.87 3.29
CA TYR A 482 -8.94 11.41 3.40
C TYR A 482 -8.56 10.93 4.80
N TRP A 483 -7.38 11.34 5.31
CA TRP A 483 -6.92 10.94 6.65
C TRP A 483 -7.44 11.87 7.75
N ALA A 484 -7.29 13.19 7.54
CA ALA A 484 -7.75 14.24 8.44
C ALA A 484 -7.65 15.60 7.71
N PRO A 485 -8.38 16.63 8.19
CA PRO A 485 -8.14 18.02 7.78
C PRO A 485 -6.69 18.47 8.02
N ILE A 486 -6.23 19.46 7.26
CA ILE A 486 -4.85 19.95 7.32
C ILE A 486 -4.66 20.90 8.51
N PRO A 487 -3.57 20.83 9.29
CA PRO A 487 -3.25 21.81 10.33
C PRO A 487 -3.14 23.22 9.75
N ASP A 488 -3.71 24.22 10.43
CA ASP A 488 -3.50 25.63 10.15
C ASP A 488 -2.09 26.03 10.65
N PRO A 489 -1.11 26.27 9.76
CA PRO A 489 0.27 26.48 10.16
C PRO A 489 0.50 27.85 10.83
N PHE A 490 -0.48 28.75 10.76
CA PHE A 490 -0.42 30.07 11.40
C PHE A 490 -1.01 30.04 12.82
N ASP A 491 -1.61 28.92 13.24
CA ASP A 491 -2.03 28.73 14.62
C ASP A 491 -0.82 28.50 15.54
N LYS A 492 -0.75 29.27 16.63
CA LYS A 492 0.27 29.10 17.68
C LYS A 492 0.24 27.70 18.27
N LYS A 493 -0.92 27.05 18.32
CA LYS A 493 -1.03 25.68 18.83
C LYS A 493 -0.36 24.68 17.89
N PHE A 494 -0.40 24.90 16.57
CA PHE A 494 0.35 24.05 15.63
C PHE A 494 1.86 24.15 15.91
N VAL A 495 2.39 25.37 16.08
CA VAL A 495 3.81 25.59 16.43
C VAL A 495 4.18 24.89 17.74
N GLU A 496 3.35 25.00 18.78
CA GLU A 496 3.56 24.31 20.06
C GLU A 496 3.62 22.78 19.89
N ARG A 497 2.72 22.21 19.09
CA ARG A 497 2.64 20.77 18.86
C ARG A 497 3.78 20.27 17.98
N THR A 498 4.21 21.06 16.98
CA THR A 498 5.43 20.76 16.21
C THR A 498 6.66 20.73 17.12
N ASP A 499 6.84 21.73 17.98
CA ASP A 499 7.98 21.80 18.92
C ASP A 499 7.97 20.60 19.88
N ALA A 500 6.80 20.21 20.40
CA ALA A 500 6.63 19.04 21.26
C ALA A 500 6.94 17.72 20.53
N THR A 501 6.44 17.56 19.30
CA THR A 501 6.69 16.36 18.48
C THR A 501 8.17 16.21 18.18
N VAL A 502 8.83 17.23 17.63
CA VAL A 502 10.25 17.13 17.27
C VAL A 502 11.13 16.94 18.51
N LYS A 503 10.79 17.59 19.64
CA LYS A 503 11.49 17.36 20.90
C LYS A 503 11.39 15.91 21.37
N GLN A 504 10.22 15.28 21.24
CA GLN A 504 10.05 13.86 21.57
C GLN A 504 10.92 12.97 20.69
N ILE A 505 10.95 13.22 19.38
CA ILE A 505 11.80 12.47 18.44
C ILE A 505 13.28 12.64 18.83
N ALA A 506 13.73 13.84 19.17
CA ALA A 506 15.10 14.09 19.59
C ALA A 506 15.48 13.29 20.86
N LEU A 507 14.54 13.13 21.80
CA LEU A 507 14.73 12.30 23.00
C LEU A 507 14.81 10.80 22.68
N GLU A 508 14.11 10.35 21.65
CA GLU A 508 14.15 8.97 21.17
C GLU A 508 15.44 8.69 20.39
N VAL A 509 15.82 9.59 19.48
CA VAL A 509 16.99 9.45 18.59
C VAL A 509 18.32 9.69 19.32
N LYS A 510 18.34 10.53 20.36
CA LYS A 510 19.53 10.80 21.20
C LYS A 510 20.77 11.22 20.40
N ASP A 511 20.56 12.02 19.35
CA ASP A 511 21.61 12.47 18.43
C ASP A 511 22.41 11.32 17.79
N SER A 512 21.81 10.13 17.64
CA SER A 512 22.47 8.94 17.11
C SER A 512 22.92 9.15 15.65
N PRO A 513 24.17 8.78 15.30
CA PRO A 513 24.65 8.81 13.91
C PRO A 513 24.02 7.72 13.04
N TRP A 514 23.29 6.76 13.63
CA TRP A 514 22.58 5.71 12.90
C TRP A 514 21.21 6.17 12.36
N CYS A 515 20.71 7.31 12.86
CA CYS A 515 19.50 7.92 12.32
C CYS A 515 19.85 8.62 11.01
N VAL A 516 19.34 8.09 9.89
CA VAL A 516 19.55 8.65 8.56
C VAL A 516 18.82 9.99 8.42
N GLY A 517 17.61 10.09 8.95
CA GLY A 517 16.79 11.30 8.92
C GLY A 517 15.42 11.10 9.55
N VAL A 518 14.65 12.18 9.61
CA VAL A 518 13.34 12.24 10.29
C VAL A 518 12.22 12.59 9.30
N PHE A 519 11.23 11.71 9.18
CA PHE A 519 9.96 12.00 8.49
C PHE A 519 8.97 12.66 9.45
N ILE A 520 8.29 13.72 9.02
CA ILE A 520 7.26 14.38 9.82
C ILE A 520 5.94 14.36 9.05
N ASP A 521 4.93 13.75 9.67
CA ASP A 521 3.64 13.43 9.05
C ASP A 521 3.75 12.51 7.81
N ASN A 522 2.60 12.22 7.20
CA ASN A 522 2.47 11.33 6.05
C ASN A 522 1.20 11.68 5.27
N GLU A 523 1.30 11.77 3.93
CA GLU A 523 0.15 11.83 3.00
C GLU A 523 -0.97 12.81 3.38
N LYS A 524 -0.63 14.04 3.80
CA LYS A 524 -1.66 15.05 4.08
C LYS A 524 -2.36 15.48 2.79
N SER A 525 -3.65 15.84 2.89
CA SER A 525 -4.51 16.14 1.73
C SER A 525 -4.30 17.54 1.13
N TRP A 526 -3.10 17.88 0.69
CA TRP A 526 -2.74 19.23 0.24
C TRP A 526 -3.55 19.77 -0.96
N GLY A 527 -4.02 18.87 -1.83
CA GLY A 527 -4.72 19.18 -3.08
C GLY A 527 -4.40 18.15 -4.17
N ILE A 528 -5.36 17.88 -5.06
CA ILE A 528 -5.26 16.86 -6.10
C ILE A 528 -5.16 17.50 -7.48
N MET A 529 -4.19 17.07 -8.29
CA MET A 529 -4.08 17.47 -9.71
C MET A 529 -5.24 16.89 -10.54
N GLY A 530 -5.82 17.70 -11.43
CA GLY A 530 -6.86 17.25 -12.37
C GLY A 530 -7.83 18.35 -12.76
N SER A 531 -8.16 19.24 -11.81
CA SER A 531 -8.88 20.50 -12.05
C SER A 531 -8.42 21.57 -11.05
N PRO A 532 -8.66 22.87 -11.33
CA PRO A 532 -8.37 23.94 -10.39
C PRO A 532 -9.07 23.76 -9.03
N GLU A 533 -10.32 23.28 -9.03
CA GLU A 533 -11.11 23.03 -7.82
C GLU A 533 -10.44 22.01 -6.90
N SER A 534 -9.96 20.89 -7.47
CA SER A 534 -9.32 19.84 -6.68
C SER A 534 -7.89 20.22 -6.27
N GLN A 535 -7.18 20.99 -7.12
CA GLN A 535 -5.82 21.42 -6.83
C GLN A 535 -5.77 22.49 -5.73
N PHE A 536 -6.71 23.44 -5.75
CA PHE A 536 -6.75 24.58 -4.83
C PHE A 536 -7.90 24.47 -3.83
N GLY A 537 -8.41 23.26 -3.58
CA GLY A 537 -9.47 23.01 -2.61
C GLY A 537 -9.12 23.49 -1.19
N LEU A 538 -7.84 23.43 -0.80
CA LEU A 538 -7.36 23.99 0.46
C LEU A 538 -7.55 25.51 0.55
N ILE A 539 -7.36 26.22 -0.57
CA ILE A 539 -7.58 27.66 -0.64
C ILE A 539 -9.06 27.97 -0.55
N ALA A 540 -9.90 27.22 -1.26
CA ALA A 540 -11.35 27.34 -1.16
C ALA A 540 -11.84 27.09 0.28
N GLY A 541 -11.36 26.03 0.91
CA GLY A 541 -11.68 25.70 2.29
C GLY A 541 -11.21 26.77 3.29
N THR A 542 -10.03 27.35 3.08
CA THR A 542 -9.55 28.49 3.91
C THR A 542 -10.45 29.70 3.73
N MET A 543 -10.76 30.08 2.50
CA MET A 543 -11.51 31.31 2.18
C MET A 543 -12.97 31.24 2.62
N ALA A 544 -13.53 30.04 2.76
CA ALA A 544 -14.86 29.79 3.31
C ALA A 544 -14.96 30.02 4.84
N LEU A 545 -13.83 30.12 5.55
CA LEU A 545 -13.80 30.38 6.99
C LEU A 545 -13.80 31.88 7.29
N ASN A 546 -14.21 32.24 8.51
CA ASN A 546 -14.05 33.59 9.05
C ASN A 546 -12.64 33.78 9.62
N ALA A 547 -12.07 34.97 9.46
CA ALA A 547 -10.74 35.31 9.97
C ALA A 547 -10.65 35.21 11.50
N SER A 548 -11.76 35.45 12.22
CA SER A 548 -11.86 35.25 13.67
C SER A 548 -11.63 33.79 14.10
N ASP A 549 -11.91 32.85 13.20
CA ASP A 549 -11.88 31.41 13.48
C ASP A 549 -10.70 30.69 12.82
N SER A 550 -10.00 31.32 11.88
CA SER A 550 -8.83 30.75 11.19
C SER A 550 -7.68 31.76 11.06
N PRO A 551 -6.55 31.48 11.72
CA PRO A 551 -5.28 32.17 11.49
C PRO A 551 -4.84 32.14 10.02
N ALA A 552 -5.01 31.04 9.29
CA ALA A 552 -4.73 30.95 7.86
C ALA A 552 -5.58 31.93 7.05
N LYS A 553 -6.89 32.03 7.33
CA LYS A 553 -7.76 33.02 6.70
C LYS A 553 -7.27 34.44 6.97
N THR A 554 -6.91 34.74 8.21
CA THR A 554 -6.32 36.05 8.57
C THR A 554 -5.05 36.34 7.76
N ALA A 555 -4.15 35.36 7.66
CA ALA A 555 -2.91 35.48 6.90
C ALA A 555 -3.17 35.66 5.39
N PHE A 556 -4.19 35.01 4.82
CA PHE A 556 -4.58 35.16 3.41
C PHE A 556 -5.17 36.54 3.13
N VAL A 557 -6.02 37.07 4.01
CA VAL A 557 -6.54 38.45 3.87
C VAL A 557 -5.40 39.46 3.90
N GLU A 558 -4.44 39.30 4.80
CA GLU A 558 -3.26 40.18 4.85
C GLU A 558 -2.38 40.04 3.62
N TRP A 559 -2.20 38.81 3.11
CA TRP A 559 -1.49 38.58 1.85
C TRP A 559 -2.16 39.31 0.69
N LEU A 560 -3.50 39.23 0.58
CA LEU A 560 -4.28 39.91 -0.47
C LEU A 560 -4.20 41.44 -0.35
N LYS A 561 -4.23 41.99 0.87
CA LYS A 561 -4.03 43.43 1.13
C LYS A 561 -2.66 43.91 0.65
N ASN A 562 -1.63 43.10 0.81
CA ASN A 562 -0.27 43.42 0.35
C ASN A 562 -0.10 43.22 -1.16
N ARG A 563 -0.84 42.27 -1.75
CA ARG A 563 -0.82 41.96 -3.19
C ARG A 563 -1.52 43.03 -4.03
N TYR A 564 -2.63 43.56 -3.54
CA TYR A 564 -3.52 44.45 -4.28
C TYR A 564 -3.52 45.86 -3.71
N GLU A 565 -3.25 46.86 -4.57
CA GLU A 565 -3.26 48.27 -4.16
C GLU A 565 -4.64 48.72 -3.65
N ASN A 566 -5.72 48.20 -4.24
CA ASN A 566 -7.09 48.52 -3.86
C ASN A 566 -8.04 47.34 -4.13
N ILE A 567 -9.20 47.37 -3.45
CA ILE A 567 -10.20 46.29 -3.53
C ILE A 567 -10.83 46.17 -4.93
N GLN A 568 -10.87 47.25 -5.73
CA GLN A 568 -11.44 47.21 -7.07
C GLN A 568 -10.61 46.36 -8.02
N THR A 569 -9.28 46.37 -7.89
CA THR A 569 -8.40 45.49 -8.67
C THR A 569 -8.60 44.02 -8.29
N LEU A 570 -8.71 43.71 -6.99
CA LEU A 570 -9.02 42.35 -6.53
C LEU A 570 -10.39 41.91 -7.06
N ASN A 571 -11.43 42.73 -6.90
CA ASN A 571 -12.78 42.45 -7.39
C ASN A 571 -12.80 42.10 -8.87
N LYS A 572 -12.07 42.86 -9.69
CA LYS A 572 -11.94 42.58 -11.12
C LYS A 572 -11.21 41.26 -11.38
N ASN A 573 -10.09 41.01 -10.70
CA ASN A 573 -9.28 39.83 -10.91
C ASN A 573 -9.94 38.55 -10.39
N TRP A 574 -10.76 38.64 -9.35
CA TRP A 574 -11.40 37.47 -8.71
C TRP A 574 -12.86 37.28 -9.13
N ASP A 575 -13.41 38.19 -9.94
CA ASP A 575 -14.83 38.25 -10.28
C ASP A 575 -15.72 38.27 -9.01
N VAL A 576 -15.41 39.19 -8.10
CA VAL A 576 -16.10 39.42 -6.83
C VAL A 576 -16.44 40.90 -6.67
N SER A 577 -17.21 41.27 -5.64
CA SER A 577 -17.77 42.63 -5.52
C SER A 577 -17.74 43.19 -4.09
N PHE A 578 -16.60 43.05 -3.41
CA PHE A 578 -16.41 43.57 -2.06
C PHE A 578 -16.27 45.09 -2.02
N VAL A 579 -16.82 45.74 -0.99
CA VAL A 579 -16.70 47.19 -0.77
C VAL A 579 -15.34 47.57 -0.18
N SER A 580 -14.73 46.66 0.59
CA SER A 580 -13.42 46.87 1.21
C SER A 580 -12.70 45.53 1.45
N PHE A 581 -11.39 45.57 1.69
CA PHE A 581 -10.65 44.37 2.08
C PHE A 581 -11.12 43.76 3.40
N ASP A 582 -11.80 44.52 4.27
CA ASP A 582 -12.27 43.99 5.55
C ASP A 582 -13.45 43.03 5.39
N GLU A 583 -14.21 43.12 4.29
CA GLU A 583 -15.27 42.14 3.98
C GLU A 583 -14.68 40.76 3.64
N LEU A 584 -13.41 40.70 3.24
CA LEU A 584 -12.72 39.41 3.02
C LEU A 584 -12.52 38.64 4.32
N ASN A 585 -12.64 39.26 5.49
CA ASN A 585 -12.54 38.55 6.78
C ASN A 585 -13.71 37.59 7.01
N GLU A 586 -14.86 37.85 6.38
CA GLU A 586 -15.99 36.93 6.41
C GLU A 586 -15.74 35.76 5.43
N GLY A 587 -16.32 34.61 5.73
CA GLY A 587 -16.24 33.44 4.89
C GLY A 587 -16.98 33.63 3.56
N PHE A 588 -16.34 33.27 2.45
CA PHE A 588 -16.97 33.29 1.13
C PHE A 588 -16.45 32.17 0.22
N ALA A 589 -17.29 31.75 -0.72
CA ALA A 589 -16.90 30.79 -1.74
C ALA A 589 -16.09 31.48 -2.84
N ILE A 590 -14.91 30.95 -3.15
CA ILE A 590 -14.13 31.37 -4.31
C ILE A 590 -14.66 30.67 -5.58
N ASN A 591 -14.46 31.29 -6.74
CA ASN A 591 -14.72 30.69 -8.04
C ASN A 591 -13.39 30.38 -8.76
N PHE A 592 -13.46 29.56 -9.81
CA PHE A 592 -12.29 29.11 -10.58
C PHE A 592 -12.36 29.56 -12.05
N ASN A 593 -13.12 30.62 -12.33
CA ASN A 593 -13.35 31.09 -13.69
C ASN A 593 -12.29 32.09 -14.16
N SER A 594 -11.61 32.77 -13.23
CA SER A 594 -10.53 33.71 -13.55
C SER A 594 -9.16 33.04 -13.50
N THR A 595 -8.36 33.30 -14.55
CA THR A 595 -6.95 32.89 -14.60
C THR A 595 -6.10 33.68 -13.62
N GLU A 596 -6.37 34.97 -13.45
CA GLU A 596 -5.68 35.82 -12.48
C GLU A 596 -5.91 35.34 -11.04
N ALA A 597 -7.16 34.98 -10.69
CA ALA A 597 -7.47 34.41 -9.38
C ALA A 597 -6.76 33.06 -9.15
N ILE A 598 -6.75 32.18 -10.17
CA ILE A 598 -6.04 30.89 -10.11
C ILE A 598 -4.54 31.09 -9.84
N GLN A 599 -3.93 32.13 -10.41
CA GLN A 599 -2.53 32.45 -10.14
C GLN A 599 -2.33 32.84 -8.66
N ASP A 600 -3.20 33.68 -8.10
CA ASP A 600 -3.14 34.01 -6.68
C ASP A 600 -3.40 32.77 -5.79
N TYR A 601 -4.29 31.86 -6.17
CA TYR A 601 -4.51 30.61 -5.43
C TYR A 601 -3.26 29.74 -5.39
N SER A 602 -2.50 29.70 -6.49
CA SER A 602 -1.20 29.01 -6.55
C SER A 602 -0.17 29.65 -5.61
N GLU A 603 -0.09 30.98 -5.57
CA GLU A 603 0.80 31.70 -4.66
C GLU A 603 0.38 31.56 -3.19
N LEU A 604 -0.93 31.59 -2.89
CA LEU A 604 -1.48 31.34 -1.55
C LEU A 604 -1.23 29.90 -1.08
N LEU A 605 -1.35 28.91 -1.96
CA LEU A 605 -1.02 27.52 -1.64
C LEU A 605 0.47 27.36 -1.32
N THR A 606 1.32 28.03 -2.10
CA THR A 606 2.77 28.09 -1.82
C THR A 606 3.03 28.74 -0.46
N PHE A 607 2.37 29.88 -0.16
CA PHE A 607 2.50 30.61 1.10
C PHE A 607 2.06 29.77 2.31
N TYR A 608 0.94 29.06 2.22
CA TYR A 608 0.46 28.15 3.25
C TYR A 608 1.45 26.99 3.50
N ALA A 609 1.85 26.32 2.41
CA ALA A 609 2.78 25.20 2.49
C ALA A 609 4.14 25.62 3.09
N GLU A 610 4.65 26.78 2.68
CA GLU A 610 5.91 27.32 3.19
C GLU A 610 5.85 27.58 4.70
N ALA A 611 4.73 28.12 5.21
CA ALA A 611 4.53 28.30 6.64
C ALA A 611 4.57 26.97 7.42
N TYR A 612 3.96 25.91 6.88
CA TYR A 612 4.01 24.57 7.46
C TYR A 612 5.45 24.04 7.49
N PHE A 613 6.11 23.96 6.34
CA PHE A 613 7.44 23.36 6.23
C PHE A 613 8.51 24.15 6.99
N LYS A 614 8.42 25.48 6.99
CA LYS A 614 9.30 26.33 7.77
C LYS A 614 9.16 26.07 9.26
N THR A 615 7.93 25.95 9.77
CA THR A 615 7.69 25.69 11.20
C THR A 615 8.32 24.37 11.64
N VAL A 616 8.22 23.33 10.80
CA VAL A 616 8.86 22.03 11.07
C VAL A 616 10.37 22.14 10.99
N ALA A 617 10.92 22.78 9.96
CA ALA A 617 12.35 22.95 9.77
C ALA A 617 13.00 23.76 10.90
N ASP A 618 12.36 24.85 11.36
CA ASP A 618 12.82 25.65 12.50
C ASP A 618 12.91 24.77 13.78
N SER A 619 11.93 23.90 14.00
CA SER A 619 11.91 22.98 15.14
C SER A 619 12.97 21.88 15.01
N MET A 620 13.18 21.34 13.81
CA MET A 620 14.26 20.40 13.51
C MET A 620 15.62 21.04 13.79
N GLY A 621 15.88 22.24 13.28
CA GLY A 621 17.13 22.97 13.52
C GLY A 621 17.38 23.30 15.00
N LYS A 622 16.33 23.39 15.82
CA LYS A 622 16.43 23.62 17.27
C LYS A 622 16.82 22.37 18.05
N TYR A 623 16.28 21.20 17.72
CA TYR A 623 16.41 19.99 18.53
C TYR A 623 17.26 18.88 17.91
N MET A 624 17.39 18.87 16.58
CA MET A 624 18.09 17.83 15.81
C MET A 624 18.91 18.47 14.67
N PRO A 625 19.84 19.42 14.96
CA PRO A 625 20.55 20.19 13.94
C PRO A 625 21.49 19.37 13.04
N ASN A 626 21.78 18.13 13.41
CA ASN A 626 22.70 17.24 12.68
C ASN A 626 21.96 16.24 11.76
N HIS A 627 20.63 16.15 11.84
CA HIS A 627 19.84 15.12 11.16
C HIS A 627 19.05 15.68 9.99
N LEU A 628 18.93 14.88 8.93
CA LEU A 628 18.16 15.26 7.74
C LEU A 628 16.67 15.37 8.04
N TYR A 629 16.04 16.48 7.64
CA TYR A 629 14.60 16.62 7.55
C TYR A 629 14.09 16.02 6.23
N MET A 630 13.37 14.90 6.34
CA MET A 630 12.95 14.07 5.20
C MET A 630 11.59 14.46 4.63
N GLY A 631 11.02 15.60 5.01
CA GLY A 631 9.71 16.06 4.53
C GLY A 631 8.52 15.26 5.05
N ALA A 632 7.43 15.27 4.27
CA ALA A 632 6.08 14.85 4.69
C ALA A 632 5.42 13.77 3.80
N ARG A 633 6.22 13.01 3.04
CA ARG A 633 5.82 11.80 2.31
C ARG A 633 4.58 12.02 1.44
N PHE A 634 4.73 12.79 0.38
CA PHE A 634 3.61 13.12 -0.48
C PHE A 634 3.12 11.90 -1.26
N ALA A 635 1.84 11.59 -1.16
CA ALA A 635 1.23 10.64 -2.08
C ALA A 635 1.11 11.23 -3.49
N ASP A 636 1.00 10.38 -4.50
CA ASP A 636 0.88 10.78 -5.91
C ASP A 636 -0.37 11.64 -6.20
N TRP A 637 -1.38 11.55 -5.34
CA TRP A 637 -2.59 12.36 -5.39
C TRP A 637 -2.49 13.67 -4.59
N GLY A 638 -1.45 13.90 -3.79
CA GLY A 638 -1.32 15.02 -2.86
C GLY A 638 0.00 15.79 -2.98
N MET A 639 0.50 16.00 -4.21
CA MET A 639 1.84 16.55 -4.48
C MET A 639 1.87 17.66 -5.55
N THR A 640 1.05 18.70 -5.37
CA THR A 640 0.96 19.82 -6.32
C THR A 640 2.32 20.50 -6.56
N PRO A 641 2.56 21.13 -7.73
CA PRO A 641 3.80 21.87 -7.98
C PRO A 641 4.11 22.93 -6.92
N GLU A 642 3.09 23.63 -6.42
CA GLU A 642 3.20 24.63 -5.35
C GLU A 642 3.77 24.03 -4.08
N LEU A 643 3.18 22.91 -3.64
CA LEU A 643 3.60 22.21 -2.44
C LEU A 643 5.04 21.70 -2.56
N ARG A 644 5.38 21.11 -3.71
CA ARG A 644 6.73 20.59 -3.96
C ARG A 644 7.78 21.69 -3.89
N ARG A 645 7.51 22.85 -4.51
CA ARG A 645 8.40 24.01 -4.46
C ARG A 645 8.52 24.61 -3.06
N ALA A 646 7.42 24.68 -2.30
CA ALA A 646 7.45 25.16 -0.93
C ALA A 646 8.27 24.24 -0.01
N ALA A 647 8.05 22.92 -0.10
CA ALA A 647 8.79 21.94 0.68
C ALA A 647 10.29 21.94 0.38
N ALA A 648 10.66 22.03 -0.90
CA ALA A 648 12.06 22.01 -1.35
C ALA A 648 12.93 23.14 -0.77
N LYS A 649 12.33 24.22 -0.26
CA LYS A 649 13.06 25.30 0.44
C LYS A 649 13.50 24.95 1.85
N HIS A 650 12.94 23.88 2.44
CA HIS A 650 13.01 23.61 3.87
C HIS A 650 13.45 22.19 4.21
N VAL A 651 13.18 21.21 3.34
CA VAL A 651 13.57 19.82 3.55
C VAL A 651 14.96 19.56 2.98
N ASP A 652 15.71 18.63 3.58
CA ASP A 652 16.98 18.18 3.02
C ASP A 652 16.78 17.12 1.94
N VAL A 653 15.71 16.32 2.06
CA VAL A 653 15.33 15.27 1.10
C VAL A 653 13.82 15.31 0.88
N MET A 654 13.39 15.36 -0.38
CA MET A 654 11.98 15.26 -0.74
C MET A 654 11.49 13.83 -0.58
N SER A 655 10.32 13.60 0.01
CA SER A 655 9.76 12.26 0.18
C SER A 655 8.41 12.08 -0.50
N TYR A 656 8.25 10.93 -1.15
CA TYR A 656 7.05 10.60 -1.92
C TYR A 656 6.61 9.15 -1.69
N ASN A 657 5.31 8.90 -1.57
CA ASN A 657 4.74 7.56 -1.58
C ASN A 657 4.17 7.28 -2.97
N TYR A 658 4.62 6.18 -3.60
CA TYR A 658 4.31 5.92 -4.99
C TYR A 658 4.07 4.43 -5.27
N TYR A 659 2.82 4.03 -5.05
CA TYR A 659 2.34 2.67 -5.30
C TYR A 659 2.04 2.44 -6.78
N ARG A 660 3.06 2.08 -7.57
CA ARG A 660 2.98 1.75 -9.01
C ARG A 660 3.95 0.63 -9.37
N GLU A 661 4.03 0.24 -10.65
CA GLU A 661 4.98 -0.79 -11.11
C GLU A 661 6.44 -0.27 -11.24
N GLY A 662 6.64 1.05 -11.32
CA GLY A 662 7.96 1.67 -11.33
C GLY A 662 7.92 3.20 -11.54
N ILE A 663 9.09 3.83 -11.59
CA ILE A 663 9.26 5.29 -11.74
C ILE A 663 9.07 5.67 -13.22
N ASN A 664 7.81 5.89 -13.62
CA ASN A 664 7.47 6.34 -14.97
C ASN A 664 8.11 7.72 -15.29
N PRO A 665 9.00 7.85 -16.30
CA PRO A 665 9.73 9.09 -16.56
C PRO A 665 8.84 10.29 -16.91
N VAL A 666 7.70 10.07 -17.57
CA VAL A 666 6.76 11.14 -17.93
C VAL A 666 6.16 11.77 -16.67
N PHE A 667 5.81 10.95 -15.68
CA PHE A 667 5.27 11.44 -14.41
C PHE A 667 6.33 12.12 -13.55
N TRP A 668 7.56 11.61 -13.53
CA TRP A 668 8.63 12.05 -12.63
C TRP A 668 9.58 13.11 -13.22
N HIS A 669 9.33 13.59 -14.44
CA HIS A 669 10.19 14.59 -15.09
C HIS A 669 10.36 15.88 -14.25
N PHE A 670 9.38 16.22 -13.40
CA PHE A 670 9.47 17.39 -12.53
C PHE A 670 10.63 17.36 -11.53
N LEU A 671 11.26 16.20 -11.28
CA LEU A 671 12.43 16.12 -10.41
C LEU A 671 13.62 16.92 -10.96
N GLU A 672 13.71 17.07 -12.28
CA GLU A 672 14.74 17.90 -12.93
C GLU A 672 14.56 19.39 -12.63
N GLU A 673 13.31 19.87 -12.56
CA GLU A 673 13.02 21.26 -12.17
C GLU A 673 13.40 21.54 -10.71
N LEU A 674 13.17 20.57 -9.82
CA LEU A 674 13.47 20.72 -8.40
C LEU A 674 14.96 20.56 -8.08
N ASP A 675 15.66 19.68 -8.79
CA ASP A 675 17.04 19.25 -8.55
C ASP A 675 17.36 18.98 -7.05
N MET A 676 16.47 18.22 -6.39
CA MET A 676 16.61 17.85 -4.98
C MET A 676 16.77 16.34 -4.82
N PRO A 677 17.57 15.86 -3.85
CA PRO A 677 17.58 14.45 -3.49
C PRO A 677 16.18 14.05 -3.03
N SER A 678 15.71 12.91 -3.54
CA SER A 678 14.35 12.43 -3.34
C SER A 678 14.35 10.99 -2.82
N ILE A 679 13.36 10.60 -2.03
CA ILE A 679 13.21 9.24 -1.52
C ILE A 679 11.79 8.74 -1.73
N ILE A 680 11.64 7.49 -2.17
CA ILE A 680 10.36 6.81 -2.11
C ILE A 680 10.12 6.32 -0.68
N GLY A 681 9.13 6.89 -0.01
CA GLY A 681 8.75 6.55 1.35
C GLY A 681 7.95 5.26 1.47
N GLU A 682 7.18 4.92 0.42
CA GLU A 682 6.36 3.71 0.33
C GLU A 682 6.17 3.26 -1.12
N PHE A 683 6.31 1.95 -1.33
CA PHE A 683 5.76 1.23 -2.46
C PHE A 683 5.56 -0.24 -2.06
N HIS A 684 4.74 -0.97 -2.82
CA HIS A 684 4.63 -2.42 -2.69
C HIS A 684 4.01 -3.07 -3.91
N MET A 685 4.06 -4.40 -3.92
CA MET A 685 3.23 -5.28 -4.71
C MET A 685 2.88 -6.49 -3.83
N GLY A 686 1.74 -7.11 -4.02
CA GLY A 686 1.39 -8.35 -3.33
C GLY A 686 0.84 -9.39 -4.27
N ALA A 687 0.72 -10.63 -3.79
CA ALA A 687 0.25 -11.76 -4.58
C ALA A 687 -0.86 -12.53 -3.87
N LEU A 688 -1.73 -13.17 -4.66
CA LEU A 688 -2.91 -13.90 -4.15
C LEU A 688 -2.60 -15.36 -3.78
N ASP A 689 -1.47 -15.91 -4.21
CA ASP A 689 -0.96 -17.23 -3.81
C ASP A 689 -0.47 -17.29 -2.35
N SER A 690 -0.42 -16.14 -1.66
CA SER A 690 -0.14 -16.02 -0.22
C SER A 690 -1.26 -16.53 0.70
N GLY A 691 -2.44 -16.79 0.14
CA GLY A 691 -3.66 -17.13 0.88
C GLY A 691 -4.47 -15.93 1.37
N LEU A 692 -3.99 -14.70 1.18
CA LEU A 692 -4.74 -13.48 1.52
C LEU A 692 -5.74 -13.09 0.42
N PHE A 693 -6.82 -12.41 0.81
CA PHE A 693 -7.90 -12.02 -0.11
C PHE A 693 -7.59 -10.78 -0.95
N ASN A 694 -6.46 -10.13 -0.70
CA ASN A 694 -6.11 -8.88 -1.34
C ASN A 694 -4.58 -8.77 -1.52
N PRO A 695 -4.08 -8.49 -2.73
CA PRO A 695 -2.65 -8.31 -2.97
C PRO A 695 -2.14 -6.90 -2.58
N GLY A 696 -2.99 -6.02 -2.04
CA GLY A 696 -2.61 -4.62 -1.82
C GLY A 696 -2.83 -3.76 -3.06
N LEU A 697 -2.21 -2.58 -3.11
CA LEU A 697 -2.52 -1.55 -4.11
C LEU A 697 -2.04 -1.92 -5.52
N ILE A 698 -0.95 -2.68 -5.61
CA ILE A 698 -0.41 -3.23 -6.85
C ILE A 698 -0.39 -4.76 -6.74
N GLY A 699 -1.08 -5.42 -7.66
CA GLY A 699 -1.20 -6.87 -7.67
C GLY A 699 -0.19 -7.56 -8.57
N ALA A 700 0.35 -8.67 -8.09
CA ALA A 700 0.98 -9.76 -8.80
C ALA A 700 0.10 -11.02 -8.69
N HIS A 701 0.36 -12.03 -9.51
CA HIS A 701 -0.34 -13.31 -9.41
C HIS A 701 0.36 -14.30 -8.48
N THR A 702 1.70 -14.34 -8.50
CA THR A 702 2.52 -15.21 -7.64
C THR A 702 3.62 -14.46 -6.91
N GLN A 703 4.19 -15.09 -5.87
CA GLN A 703 5.33 -14.56 -5.12
C GLN A 703 6.60 -14.36 -5.99
N GLU A 704 6.81 -15.17 -7.04
CA GLU A 704 7.89 -14.97 -8.02
C GLU A 704 7.67 -13.70 -8.84
N ILE A 705 6.47 -13.51 -9.37
CA ILE A 705 6.12 -12.31 -10.15
C ILE A 705 6.21 -11.06 -9.27
N ARG A 706 5.78 -11.15 -8.00
CA ARG A 706 5.96 -10.09 -7.01
C ARG A 706 7.44 -9.71 -6.85
N GLY A 707 8.34 -10.70 -6.86
CA GLY A 707 9.80 -10.51 -6.91
C GLY A 707 10.26 -9.75 -8.14
N GLN A 708 9.85 -10.17 -9.33
CA GLN A 708 10.21 -9.52 -10.60
C GLN A 708 9.71 -8.06 -10.68
N MET A 709 8.51 -7.80 -10.18
CA MET A 709 7.97 -6.44 -10.09
C MET A 709 8.77 -5.57 -9.10
N TYR A 710 9.25 -6.13 -7.98
CA TYR A 710 10.16 -5.43 -7.09
C TYR A 710 11.48 -5.09 -7.76
N GLU A 711 12.09 -6.00 -8.52
CA GLU A 711 13.31 -5.71 -9.28
C GLU A 711 13.08 -4.56 -10.25
N THR A 712 11.97 -4.60 -10.99
CA THR A 712 11.58 -3.57 -11.95
C THR A 712 11.44 -2.21 -11.29
N TYR A 713 10.72 -2.14 -10.17
CA TYR A 713 10.53 -0.90 -9.42
C TYR A 713 11.85 -0.37 -8.87
N MET A 714 12.58 -1.19 -8.12
CA MET A 714 13.80 -0.75 -7.46
C MET A 714 14.88 -0.32 -8.46
N ASN A 715 15.04 -1.05 -9.56
CA ASN A 715 15.98 -0.66 -10.61
C ASN A 715 15.60 0.70 -11.22
N SER A 716 14.32 0.98 -11.42
CA SER A 716 13.89 2.30 -11.91
C SER A 716 14.18 3.44 -10.93
N VAL A 717 14.13 3.19 -9.61
CA VAL A 717 14.54 4.15 -8.58
C VAL A 717 16.07 4.33 -8.60
N ILE A 718 16.82 3.22 -8.62
CA ILE A 718 18.29 3.21 -8.61
C ILE A 718 18.87 3.92 -9.84
N ASP A 719 18.21 3.82 -11.00
CA ASP A 719 18.66 4.45 -12.23
C ASP A 719 18.32 5.95 -12.32
N ASN A 720 17.29 6.39 -11.59
CA ASN A 720 16.87 7.79 -11.62
C ASN A 720 17.86 8.68 -10.82
N PRO A 721 18.45 9.74 -11.42
CA PRO A 721 19.54 10.49 -10.82
C PRO A 721 19.13 11.30 -9.57
N TYR A 722 17.85 11.50 -9.31
CA TYR A 722 17.36 12.29 -8.17
C TYR A 722 17.04 11.46 -6.95
N PHE A 723 16.70 10.17 -7.12
CA PHE A 723 16.37 9.32 -5.99
C PHE A 723 17.62 8.83 -5.24
N VAL A 724 17.57 8.90 -3.91
CA VAL A 724 18.60 8.43 -2.97
C VAL A 724 18.16 7.21 -2.18
N GLY A 725 16.94 6.73 -2.40
CA GLY A 725 16.42 5.55 -1.73
C GLY A 725 14.97 5.21 -2.06
N ALA A 726 14.56 4.03 -1.63
CA ALA A 726 13.17 3.58 -1.60
C ALA A 726 12.91 2.63 -0.43
N HIS A 727 11.77 2.83 0.23
CA HIS A 727 11.30 1.96 1.31
C HIS A 727 10.04 1.22 0.90
N TRP A 728 10.06 -0.09 1.07
CA TRP A 728 8.89 -0.93 0.87
C TRP A 728 7.90 -0.80 2.03
N PHE A 729 6.60 -0.69 1.74
CA PHE A 729 5.54 -0.77 2.74
C PHE A 729 4.82 -2.12 2.63
N GLN A 730 5.07 -3.10 3.50
CA GLN A 730 5.64 -3.02 4.84
C GLN A 730 6.33 -4.35 5.23
N TYR A 731 6.77 -4.49 6.48
CA TYR A 731 7.47 -5.69 6.93
C TYR A 731 6.59 -6.94 6.99
N ILE A 732 5.41 -6.79 7.58
CA ILE A 732 4.51 -7.90 7.90
C ILE A 732 3.25 -7.74 7.05
N ASP A 733 2.70 -8.85 6.58
CA ASP A 733 1.38 -8.83 5.95
C ASP A 733 0.34 -8.18 6.87
N SER A 734 -0.61 -7.46 6.29
CA SER A 734 -1.75 -7.02 7.08
C SER A 734 -2.58 -8.25 7.49
N PRO A 735 -3.25 -8.24 8.65
CA PRO A 735 -4.12 -9.34 9.06
C PRO A 735 -5.14 -9.70 7.97
N ILE A 736 -5.39 -10.99 7.75
CA ILE A 736 -6.35 -11.46 6.73
C ILE A 736 -7.76 -10.88 6.93
N ALA A 737 -8.16 -10.66 8.18
CA ALA A 737 -9.40 -10.03 8.57
C ALA A 737 -9.32 -8.49 8.64
N GLY A 738 -8.28 -7.88 8.06
CA GLY A 738 -8.07 -6.43 8.05
C GLY A 738 -7.35 -5.92 9.29
N ARG A 739 -6.34 -5.06 9.11
CA ARG A 739 -5.71 -4.34 10.22
C ARG A 739 -6.74 -3.46 10.91
N ALA A 740 -6.62 -3.33 12.23
CA ALA A 740 -7.67 -2.74 13.05
C ALA A 740 -8.05 -1.29 12.69
N TYR A 741 -7.13 -0.51 12.11
CA TYR A 741 -7.35 0.89 11.82
C TYR A 741 -8.34 1.14 10.68
N ASP A 742 -8.25 0.40 9.58
CA ASP A 742 -8.99 0.71 8.34
C ASP A 742 -9.36 -0.52 7.49
N GLY A 743 -9.10 -1.72 8.01
CA GLY A 743 -9.47 -2.96 7.34
C GLY A 743 -8.55 -3.41 6.20
N GLU A 744 -7.39 -2.78 5.98
CA GLU A 744 -6.44 -3.30 4.99
C GLU A 744 -6.01 -4.73 5.31
N ASN A 745 -6.18 -5.64 4.35
CA ASN A 745 -5.95 -7.07 4.49
C ASN A 745 -5.02 -7.62 3.40
N TYR A 746 -3.89 -6.93 3.22
CA TYR A 746 -3.03 -7.05 2.05
C TYR A 746 -1.83 -8.00 2.24
N ASN A 747 -1.44 -8.71 1.16
CA ASN A 747 -0.16 -9.42 1.06
C ASN A 747 0.99 -8.47 0.71
N VAL A 748 1.40 -7.66 1.67
CA VAL A 748 2.37 -6.58 1.45
C VAL A 748 3.57 -6.71 2.37
N GLY A 749 3.68 -7.81 3.10
CA GLY A 749 4.77 -8.14 4.01
C GLY A 749 5.91 -8.87 3.30
N PHE A 750 7.12 -8.67 3.80
CA PHE A 750 8.24 -9.58 3.54
C PHE A 750 8.04 -10.92 4.24
N VAL A 751 7.29 -10.92 5.34
CA VAL A 751 6.91 -12.10 6.10
C VAL A 751 5.39 -12.19 6.25
N SER A 752 4.88 -13.43 6.28
CA SER A 752 3.48 -13.72 6.56
C SER A 752 3.11 -13.46 8.03
N VAL A 753 1.83 -13.61 8.37
CA VAL A 753 1.35 -13.57 9.77
C VAL A 753 2.04 -14.59 10.69
N ALA A 754 2.58 -15.68 10.12
CA ALA A 754 3.33 -16.71 10.82
C ALA A 754 4.83 -16.40 10.95
N ASP A 755 5.25 -15.19 10.58
CA ASP A 755 6.67 -14.76 10.56
C ASP A 755 7.57 -15.62 9.65
N ILE A 756 6.98 -16.12 8.55
CA ILE A 756 7.65 -16.89 7.51
C ILE A 756 7.97 -15.97 6.31
N PRO A 757 9.23 -15.84 5.89
CA PRO A 757 9.58 -15.04 4.71
C PRO A 757 9.12 -15.65 3.40
N TYR A 758 8.66 -14.81 2.47
CA TYR A 758 8.31 -15.22 1.12
C TYR A 758 9.56 -15.48 0.26
N LYS A 759 10.14 -16.69 0.33
CA LYS A 759 11.44 -17.03 -0.27
C LYS A 759 11.61 -16.60 -1.74
N PRO A 760 10.64 -16.79 -2.66
CA PRO A 760 10.77 -16.33 -4.04
C PRO A 760 10.94 -14.79 -4.17
N PHE A 761 10.20 -14.05 -3.34
CA PHE A 761 10.30 -12.60 -3.25
C PHE A 761 11.65 -12.17 -2.63
N ILE A 762 12.07 -12.78 -1.52
CA ILE A 762 13.36 -12.49 -0.86
C ILE A 762 14.56 -12.71 -1.77
N LYS A 763 14.51 -13.71 -2.66
CA LYS A 763 15.57 -13.96 -3.66
C LYS A 763 15.78 -12.74 -4.56
N SER A 764 14.70 -12.16 -5.06
CA SER A 764 14.71 -10.99 -5.94
C SER A 764 15.19 -9.74 -5.18
N VAL A 765 14.79 -9.61 -3.91
CA VAL A 765 15.26 -8.55 -3.01
C VAL A 765 16.78 -8.61 -2.84
N LYS A 766 17.33 -9.79 -2.53
CA LYS A 766 18.78 -9.99 -2.41
C LYS A 766 19.51 -9.63 -3.70
N GLN A 767 18.97 -10.03 -4.86
CA GLN A 767 19.59 -9.73 -6.17
C GLN A 767 19.76 -8.22 -6.40
N VAL A 768 18.71 -7.43 -6.15
CA VAL A 768 18.77 -5.97 -6.24
C VAL A 768 19.75 -5.40 -5.22
N ASN A 769 19.59 -5.76 -3.95
CA ASN A 769 20.37 -5.18 -2.88
C ASN A 769 21.87 -5.49 -2.99
N TYR A 770 22.25 -6.69 -3.45
CA TYR A 770 23.65 -7.10 -3.57
C TYR A 770 24.36 -6.45 -4.77
N SER A 771 23.60 -5.95 -5.76
CA SER A 771 24.12 -5.22 -6.92
C SER A 771 23.88 -3.71 -6.84
N LEU A 772 23.32 -3.22 -5.72
CA LEU A 772 22.82 -1.87 -5.54
C LEU A 772 23.85 -0.80 -5.93
N TYR A 773 25.03 -0.83 -5.31
CA TYR A 773 26.01 0.23 -5.47
C TYR A 773 26.76 0.13 -6.80
N GLN A 774 27.00 -1.09 -7.28
CA GLN A 774 27.56 -1.33 -8.61
C GLN A 774 26.64 -0.71 -9.67
N ARG A 775 25.33 -0.99 -9.61
CA ARG A 775 24.36 -0.38 -10.52
C ARG A 775 24.29 1.14 -10.37
N ARG A 776 24.28 1.64 -9.13
CA ARG A 776 24.11 3.08 -8.87
C ARG A 776 25.33 3.91 -9.27
N PHE A 777 26.53 3.45 -8.96
CA PHE A 777 27.74 4.29 -8.96
C PHE A 777 28.87 3.78 -9.87
N GLU A 778 28.90 2.50 -10.26
CA GLU A 778 29.85 2.03 -11.27
C GLU A 778 29.33 2.31 -12.69
N LYS A 779 30.25 2.46 -13.66
CA LYS A 779 29.95 2.80 -15.06
C LYS A 779 29.99 1.58 -15.96
#